data_AF-J1LN98-F1
#
_entry.id   AF-J1LN98-F1
#
_cell.length_a   1.000
_cell.length_b   1.000
_cell.length_c   1.000
_cell.angle_alpha   90.00
_cell.angle_beta   90.00
_cell.angle_gamma   90.00
#
_symmetry.space_group_name_H-M   'P 1'
#
loop_
_entity.id
_entity.type
_entity.pdbx_description
1 polymer ?
#
loop_
_entity_poly.entity_id
_entity_poly.type
_entity_poly.pdbx_seq_one_letter_code
_entity_poly.pdbx_strand_id
1 'polypeptide(L)'
;MRGSVRIFRRDFLRLVTVPAAWIVIIGMAFVPALYAWFNIVGFWDPYAHTSQIRVAVANEDEGATKDGLGTVNVGALLSNQLRQNDQLGWHFVSADEARSEVEHGESYAAFVIPASFSSDLTGIVDGTYVKPNIQYYVNEKNSAVAPKITGAGATALDRKINATFVSTVAKVLSDKASEAGVGIADQADTARADLVSSLGEASTKAQNVSDTLSGMGETIDSAKGSVASARTTLGDLDTAAGDLSASLDTADALVTDARTSLADFSGDMGSVLDGLSTNTSDALADLSTDAGSLDGAVQGATGRLDGLLVEGNSINTTVGTILSDLDTAGVGNLPGAGTALTDLTNNNTSLSTAITDLTTLNTDLSASSTSISTALTSASTAANSVQTAVSNARAGVSGQVPTLSTAIDDFSSASSSMRSSLDTLRGQRDQVSTLLDQLDSLLDDAKTATSNSATNVGTIKTDLDSVSTDVSSIASSNTLRDLATSLGTNAESVASFMASPTSIQTQAVFPVAAYGSAMAPLFTNLALWIGAFSLVLLLKLDVDEEGIGPASSATKYVGRWMLLAFFGVIQALVVSIGDLIIGVQTVSRPTFVGTSIIISMVYVSIVYMLSTCFQHIGKGLCVVIMVMQIPGSAGLYPIEMLPSFFRFLHPVLPFTYGIKAMRETVGGFYRHEYFLALGALGVHALVAFVIGLALRPFLVNLNAMITRDLASSGLFVAEATRVPSNRYRLTQIVAALADHEGFQRSVSARAARFERRYPRMRRGAIVLGVLVPAALAVLSVTNAAEVPVVLGAWIVWVLAVITFLIGLQYLREALERQQLLGAMEESDVRSLLTRRVKGARSRIALSAAAVSASISSALAASLAQYDAEHASEETEDEASTGSVDTASSAQGKTTDEVDPGLVGEERTAEGNETDEADPGLVDEPDAAEDEEDAK
;
A
#
# COMPACT_ATOMS: atom_id res chain seq x y z
N MET A 1 -8.83 50.29 -7.79
CA MET A 1 -9.18 48.85 -7.93
C MET A 1 -8.05 48.09 -8.66
N ARG A 2 -7.50 47.04 -8.03
CA ARG A 2 -6.51 46.11 -8.62
C ARG A 2 -7.01 45.58 -9.98
N GLY A 3 -6.11 45.36 -10.95
CA GLY A 3 -6.49 44.99 -12.32
C GLY A 3 -7.36 43.72 -12.42
N SER A 4 -7.14 42.73 -11.55
CA SER A 4 -7.91 41.47 -11.52
C SER A 4 -9.37 41.68 -11.11
N VAL A 5 -9.64 42.58 -10.16
CA VAL A 5 -11.00 42.90 -9.70
C VAL A 5 -11.80 43.60 -10.80
N ARG A 6 -11.14 44.45 -11.62
CA ARG A 6 -11.78 45.09 -12.78
C ARG A 6 -12.19 44.05 -13.83
N ILE A 7 -11.35 43.04 -14.07
CA ILE A 7 -11.66 41.92 -14.98
C ILE A 7 -12.88 41.15 -14.47
N PHE A 8 -12.85 40.73 -13.20
CA PHE A 8 -13.96 40.01 -12.57
C PHE A 8 -15.28 40.79 -12.67
N ARG A 9 -15.28 42.07 -12.26
CA ARG A 9 -16.48 42.91 -12.28
C ARG A 9 -17.04 43.06 -13.69
N ARG A 10 -16.19 43.28 -14.70
CA ARG A 10 -16.63 43.40 -16.10
C ARG A 10 -17.28 42.10 -16.58
N ASP A 11 -16.61 40.97 -16.36
CA ASP A 11 -17.07 39.69 -16.89
C ASP A 11 -18.36 39.24 -16.20
N PHE A 12 -18.49 39.51 -14.89
CA PHE A 12 -19.74 39.32 -14.17
C PHE A 12 -20.87 40.17 -14.76
N LEU A 13 -20.65 41.47 -14.98
CA LEU A 13 -21.66 42.35 -15.57
C LEU A 13 -22.08 41.90 -16.97
N ARG A 14 -21.14 41.42 -17.80
CA ARG A 14 -21.43 40.87 -19.13
C ARG A 14 -22.37 39.67 -19.07
N LEU A 15 -22.20 38.78 -18.08
CA LEU A 15 -23.08 37.64 -17.88
C LEU A 15 -24.48 38.08 -17.43
N VAL A 16 -24.56 39.02 -16.48
CA VAL A 16 -25.84 39.53 -15.95
C VAL A 16 -26.68 40.18 -17.05
N THR A 17 -26.06 40.86 -18.02
CA THR A 17 -26.74 41.54 -19.12
C THR A 17 -27.34 40.63 -20.19
N VAL A 18 -27.00 39.34 -20.23
CA VAL A 18 -27.46 38.41 -21.28
C VAL A 18 -28.46 37.40 -20.68
N PRO A 19 -29.79 37.53 -20.93
CA PRO A 19 -30.80 36.65 -20.34
C PRO A 19 -30.58 35.16 -20.60
N ALA A 20 -30.16 34.78 -21.81
CA ALA A 20 -29.89 33.38 -22.16
C ALA A 20 -28.72 32.77 -21.35
N ALA A 21 -27.75 33.59 -20.92
CA ALA A 21 -26.63 33.12 -20.11
C ALA A 21 -27.10 32.65 -18.72
N TRP A 22 -28.20 33.22 -18.20
CA TRP A 22 -28.77 32.80 -16.90
C TRP A 22 -29.34 31.39 -16.92
N ILE A 23 -29.92 30.94 -18.03
CA ILE A 23 -30.39 29.55 -18.18
C ILE A 23 -29.20 28.59 -18.03
N VAL A 24 -28.10 28.90 -18.68
CA VAL A 24 -26.85 28.11 -18.60
C VAL A 24 -26.23 28.18 -17.21
N ILE A 25 -26.20 29.36 -16.58
CA ILE A 25 -25.65 29.55 -15.22
C ILE A 25 -26.47 28.77 -14.19
N ILE A 26 -27.80 28.81 -14.26
CA ILE A 26 -28.69 28.05 -13.37
C ILE A 26 -28.47 26.55 -13.58
N GLY A 27 -28.48 26.09 -14.84
CA GLY A 27 -28.17 24.68 -15.14
C GLY A 27 -26.82 24.25 -14.58
N MET A 28 -25.78 25.05 -14.78
CA MET A 28 -24.44 24.80 -14.27
C MET A 28 -24.36 24.79 -12.74
N ALA A 29 -25.18 25.58 -12.04
CA ALA A 29 -25.23 25.58 -10.58
C ALA A 29 -25.91 24.33 -10.00
N PHE A 30 -26.96 23.82 -10.66
CA PHE A 30 -27.79 22.73 -10.13
C PHE A 30 -27.42 21.34 -10.64
N VAL A 31 -26.92 21.20 -11.87
CA VAL A 31 -26.59 19.88 -12.45
C VAL A 31 -25.64 19.05 -11.58
N PRO A 32 -24.54 19.62 -11.04
CA PRO A 32 -23.68 18.85 -10.14
C PRO A 32 -24.38 18.49 -8.83
N ALA A 33 -25.23 19.37 -8.31
CA ALA A 33 -25.98 19.13 -7.08
C ALA A 33 -27.01 18.00 -7.23
N LEU A 34 -27.70 17.93 -8.37
CA LEU A 34 -28.61 16.82 -8.68
C LEU A 34 -27.91 15.47 -8.60
N TYR A 35 -26.65 15.38 -9.05
CA TYR A 35 -25.88 14.14 -8.91
C TYR A 35 -25.70 13.74 -7.44
N ALA A 36 -25.28 14.67 -6.58
CA ALA A 36 -25.13 14.36 -5.15
C ALA A 36 -26.47 13.97 -4.52
N TRP A 37 -27.51 14.77 -4.75
CA TRP A 37 -28.82 14.59 -4.14
C TRP A 37 -29.48 13.26 -4.51
N PHE A 38 -29.53 12.92 -5.80
CA PHE A 38 -30.15 11.66 -6.23
C PHE A 38 -29.38 10.44 -5.70
N ASN A 39 -28.05 10.51 -5.63
CA ASN A 39 -27.27 9.41 -5.05
C ASN A 39 -27.45 9.34 -3.52
N ILE A 40 -27.40 10.45 -2.79
CA ILE A 40 -27.61 10.46 -1.34
C ILE A 40 -29.00 9.91 -0.98
N VAL A 41 -30.04 10.33 -1.71
CA VAL A 41 -31.41 9.81 -1.51
C VAL A 41 -31.51 8.34 -1.90
N GLY A 42 -30.92 7.95 -3.03
CA GLY A 42 -30.90 6.55 -3.48
C GLY A 42 -30.21 5.60 -2.49
N PHE A 43 -29.20 6.11 -1.77
CA PHE A 43 -28.48 5.39 -0.72
C PHE A 43 -28.97 5.76 0.70
N TRP A 44 -30.14 6.38 0.88
CA TRP A 44 -30.54 6.90 2.19
C TRP A 44 -30.61 5.80 3.26
N ASP A 45 -31.33 4.73 2.95
CA ASP A 45 -31.41 3.51 3.74
C ASP A 45 -31.62 2.30 2.81
N PRO A 46 -30.52 1.71 2.27
CA PRO A 46 -30.62 0.54 1.42
C PRO A 46 -31.09 -0.72 2.16
N TYR A 47 -31.23 -0.67 3.49
CA TYR A 47 -31.59 -1.81 4.32
C TYR A 47 -33.02 -1.75 4.88
N ALA A 48 -33.71 -0.60 4.82
CA ALA A 48 -35.09 -0.47 5.30
C ALA A 48 -36.10 -1.42 4.62
N HIS A 49 -35.80 -1.91 3.41
CA HIS A 49 -36.72 -2.71 2.60
C HIS A 49 -36.22 -4.15 2.37
N THR A 50 -35.42 -4.69 3.30
CA THR A 50 -34.91 -6.07 3.21
C THR A 50 -36.01 -7.12 3.15
N SER A 51 -37.23 -6.82 3.60
CA SER A 51 -38.42 -7.67 3.46
C SER A 51 -38.82 -7.94 2.00
N GLN A 52 -38.32 -7.15 1.04
CA GLN A 52 -38.53 -7.39 -0.40
C GLN A 52 -37.52 -8.37 -1.00
N ILE A 53 -36.48 -8.74 -0.24
CA ILE A 53 -35.52 -9.76 -0.65
C ILE A 53 -36.17 -11.13 -0.41
N ARG A 54 -36.53 -11.81 -1.49
CA ARG A 54 -37.13 -13.14 -1.42
C ARG A 54 -36.11 -14.18 -0.97
N VAL A 55 -36.47 -14.92 0.06
CA VAL A 55 -35.65 -15.99 0.64
C VAL A 55 -36.52 -17.23 0.80
N ALA A 56 -36.21 -18.25 0.01
CA ALA A 56 -36.93 -19.52 0.05
C ALA A 56 -36.55 -20.32 1.30
N VAL A 57 -37.52 -20.98 1.92
CA VAL A 57 -37.30 -21.88 3.06
C VAL A 57 -38.00 -23.20 2.78
N ALA A 58 -37.23 -24.28 2.73
CA ALA A 58 -37.76 -25.63 2.65
C ALA A 58 -37.51 -26.33 3.99
N ASN A 59 -38.55 -26.95 4.53
CA ASN A 59 -38.47 -27.71 5.77
C ASN A 59 -38.84 -29.17 5.52
N GLU A 60 -37.83 -30.03 5.52
CA GLU A 60 -37.98 -31.48 5.34
C GLU A 60 -37.95 -32.22 6.68
N ASP A 61 -37.78 -31.53 7.81
CA ASP A 61 -37.62 -32.11 9.16
C ASP A 61 -38.84 -32.94 9.59
N GLU A 62 -38.63 -34.24 9.81
CA GLU A 62 -39.68 -35.16 10.23
C GLU A 62 -39.99 -35.07 11.74
N GLY A 63 -39.13 -34.38 12.50
CA GLY A 63 -39.19 -34.36 13.96
C GLY A 63 -38.52 -35.59 14.58
N ALA A 64 -38.37 -35.57 15.90
CA ALA A 64 -37.76 -36.67 16.65
C ALA A 64 -38.61 -37.05 17.87
N THR A 65 -38.69 -38.33 18.16
CA THR A 65 -39.29 -38.84 19.40
C THR A 65 -38.23 -39.57 20.20
N LYS A 66 -38.00 -39.13 21.45
CA LYS A 66 -36.99 -39.69 22.36
C LYS A 66 -37.60 -39.96 23.73
N ASP A 67 -37.20 -41.06 24.36
CA ASP A 67 -37.63 -41.41 25.72
C ASP A 67 -37.17 -40.33 26.70
N GLY A 68 -38.11 -39.72 27.44
CA GLY A 68 -37.85 -38.64 28.39
C GLY A 68 -38.01 -37.21 27.84
N LEU A 69 -37.96 -37.01 26.52
CA LEU A 69 -38.17 -35.71 25.83
C LEU A 69 -39.55 -35.62 25.13
N GLY A 70 -40.18 -36.75 24.82
CA GLY A 70 -41.39 -36.79 24.01
C GLY A 70 -41.11 -36.50 22.53
N THR A 71 -42.14 -36.14 21.77
CA THR A 71 -42.00 -35.76 20.35
C THR A 71 -41.65 -34.28 20.24
N VAL A 72 -40.51 -33.97 19.64
CA VAL A 72 -39.98 -32.62 19.42
C VAL A 72 -39.74 -32.42 17.93
N ASN A 73 -40.31 -31.35 17.35
CA ASN A 73 -40.04 -30.95 15.96
C ASN A 73 -39.52 -29.50 15.93
N VAL A 74 -38.21 -29.37 15.94
CA VAL A 74 -37.49 -28.09 15.95
C VAL A 74 -37.61 -27.39 14.59
N GLY A 75 -37.61 -28.11 13.47
CA GLY A 75 -37.78 -27.54 12.14
C GLY A 75 -39.14 -26.85 11.94
N ALA A 76 -40.21 -27.42 12.48
CA ALA A 76 -41.55 -26.82 12.47
C ALA A 76 -41.62 -25.56 13.34
N LEU A 77 -40.99 -25.58 14.51
CA LEU A 77 -40.85 -24.39 15.37
C LEU A 77 -40.07 -23.27 14.65
N LEU A 78 -38.97 -23.63 13.99
CA LEU A 78 -38.15 -22.71 13.21
C LEU A 78 -38.93 -22.11 12.05
N SER A 79 -39.66 -22.94 11.29
CA SER A 79 -40.51 -22.52 10.17
C SER A 79 -41.60 -21.56 10.63
N ASN A 80 -42.24 -21.81 11.77
CA ASN A 80 -43.25 -20.90 12.33
C ASN A 80 -42.66 -19.57 12.80
N GLN A 81 -41.46 -19.57 13.39
CA GLN A 81 -40.77 -18.33 13.77
C GLN A 81 -40.33 -17.52 12.55
N LEU A 82 -39.82 -18.18 11.51
CA LEU A 82 -39.45 -17.54 10.24
C LEU A 82 -40.67 -16.90 9.55
N ARG A 83 -41.85 -17.54 9.60
CA ARG A 83 -43.11 -16.94 9.12
C ARG A 83 -43.51 -15.68 9.87
N GLN A 84 -43.12 -15.55 11.14
CA GLN A 84 -43.40 -14.39 11.98
C GLN A 84 -42.32 -13.31 11.87
N ASN A 85 -41.18 -13.61 11.25
CA ASN A 85 -40.11 -12.65 11.01
C ASN A 85 -40.38 -11.90 9.70
N ASP A 86 -40.43 -10.58 9.78
CA ASP A 86 -40.75 -9.67 8.68
C ASP A 86 -39.52 -8.85 8.23
N GLN A 87 -38.32 -9.22 8.69
CA GLN A 87 -37.06 -8.57 8.31
C GLN A 87 -36.60 -8.98 6.90
N LEU A 88 -36.93 -10.20 6.46
CA LEU A 88 -36.66 -10.72 5.11
C LEU A 88 -37.95 -11.27 4.49
N GLY A 89 -37.98 -11.34 3.16
CA GLY A 89 -39.13 -11.85 2.41
C GLY A 89 -39.18 -13.36 2.40
N TRP A 90 -39.42 -13.99 3.57
CA TRP A 90 -39.47 -15.44 3.70
C TRP A 90 -40.69 -16.02 2.99
N HIS A 91 -40.48 -17.04 2.16
CA HIS A 91 -41.56 -17.84 1.60
C HIS A 91 -41.17 -19.32 1.61
N PHE A 92 -42.18 -20.17 1.74
CA PHE A 92 -42.00 -21.58 2.02
C PHE A 92 -42.38 -22.42 0.82
N VAL A 93 -41.44 -23.23 0.36
CA VAL A 93 -41.50 -24.03 -0.87
C VAL A 93 -40.87 -25.40 -0.63
N SER A 94 -40.99 -26.32 -1.58
CA SER A 94 -40.30 -27.62 -1.50
C SER A 94 -38.78 -27.48 -1.66
N ALA A 95 -37.98 -28.44 -1.17
CA ALA A 95 -36.52 -28.36 -1.30
C ALA A 95 -36.01 -28.30 -2.75
N ASP A 96 -36.70 -28.93 -3.71
CA ASP A 96 -36.35 -28.86 -5.13
C ASP A 96 -36.73 -27.49 -5.74
N GLU A 97 -37.89 -26.95 -5.36
CA GLU A 97 -38.34 -25.62 -5.78
C GLU A 97 -37.45 -24.52 -5.19
N ALA A 98 -37.07 -24.62 -3.92
CA ALA A 98 -36.16 -23.67 -3.26
C ALA A 98 -34.81 -23.56 -3.98
N ARG A 99 -34.24 -24.71 -4.39
CA ARG A 99 -33.01 -24.76 -5.17
C ARG A 99 -33.20 -24.17 -6.57
N SER A 100 -34.27 -24.57 -7.26
CA SER A 100 -34.62 -24.06 -8.59
C SER A 100 -34.82 -22.54 -8.59
N GLU A 101 -35.53 -21.97 -7.62
CA GLU A 101 -35.76 -20.53 -7.54
C GLU A 101 -34.47 -19.74 -7.33
N VAL A 102 -33.53 -20.27 -6.54
CA VAL A 102 -32.21 -19.66 -6.36
C VAL A 102 -31.41 -19.72 -7.66
N GLU A 103 -31.43 -20.86 -8.37
CA GLU A 103 -30.76 -21.00 -9.66
C GLU A 103 -31.32 -20.07 -10.75
N HIS A 104 -32.65 -19.93 -10.81
CA HIS A 104 -33.35 -19.04 -11.76
C HIS A 104 -33.32 -17.57 -11.35
N GLY A 105 -32.92 -17.25 -10.11
CA GLY A 105 -32.85 -15.89 -9.58
C GLY A 105 -34.20 -15.31 -9.15
N GLU A 106 -35.22 -16.16 -9.01
CA GLU A 106 -36.52 -15.78 -8.41
C GLU A 106 -36.41 -15.58 -6.90
N SER A 107 -35.46 -16.29 -6.27
CA SER A 107 -35.06 -16.15 -4.87
C SER A 107 -33.57 -15.81 -4.78
N TYR A 108 -33.19 -14.94 -3.83
CA TYR A 108 -31.78 -14.55 -3.65
C TYR A 108 -30.99 -15.58 -2.85
N ALA A 109 -31.68 -16.28 -1.95
CA ALA A 109 -31.13 -17.37 -1.14
C ALA A 109 -32.22 -18.39 -0.80
N ALA A 110 -31.80 -19.60 -0.44
CA ALA A 110 -32.66 -20.65 0.10
C ALA A 110 -32.05 -21.30 1.34
N PHE A 111 -32.88 -21.63 2.31
CA PHE A 111 -32.54 -22.44 3.48
C PHE A 111 -33.29 -23.77 3.39
N VAL A 112 -32.57 -24.89 3.39
CA VAL A 112 -33.17 -26.23 3.41
C VAL A 112 -32.83 -26.91 4.74
N ILE A 113 -33.87 -27.10 5.55
CA ILE A 113 -33.78 -27.82 6.83
C ILE A 113 -33.92 -29.32 6.50
N PRO A 114 -32.92 -30.16 6.80
CA PRO A 114 -32.94 -31.57 6.42
C PRO A 114 -33.89 -32.40 7.28
N ALA A 115 -34.26 -33.60 6.79
CA ALA A 115 -35.17 -34.52 7.48
C ALA A 115 -34.69 -34.97 8.87
N SER A 116 -33.36 -35.06 9.07
CA SER A 116 -32.75 -35.47 10.33
C SER A 116 -32.56 -34.32 11.34
N PHE A 117 -32.98 -33.09 11.01
CA PHE A 117 -32.61 -31.91 11.79
C PHE A 117 -32.99 -32.01 13.27
N SER A 118 -34.23 -32.42 13.58
CA SER A 118 -34.64 -32.64 14.97
C SER A 118 -34.01 -33.87 15.63
N SER A 119 -33.74 -34.94 14.88
CA SER A 119 -33.12 -36.15 15.44
C SER A 119 -31.66 -35.91 15.83
N ASP A 120 -30.96 -35.15 15.00
CA ASP A 120 -29.54 -34.80 15.18
C ASP A 120 -29.39 -33.86 16.39
N LEU A 121 -30.29 -32.87 16.51
CA LEU A 121 -30.36 -31.97 17.66
C LEU A 121 -30.66 -32.70 18.98
N THR A 122 -31.67 -33.58 18.98
CA THR A 122 -32.09 -34.29 20.20
C THR A 122 -31.12 -35.38 20.66
N GLY A 123 -30.13 -35.74 19.82
CA GLY A 123 -29.08 -36.71 20.14
C GLY A 123 -28.17 -36.33 21.32
N ILE A 124 -28.21 -35.07 21.79
CA ILE A 124 -27.42 -34.63 22.95
C ILE A 124 -27.87 -35.29 24.25
N VAL A 125 -29.13 -35.75 24.32
CA VAL A 125 -29.74 -36.29 25.54
C VAL A 125 -29.40 -37.78 25.73
N ASP A 126 -29.04 -38.48 24.66
CA ASP A 126 -28.67 -39.91 24.67
C ASP A 126 -27.26 -40.18 24.14
N GLY A 127 -26.44 -39.13 23.99
CA GLY A 127 -25.03 -39.26 23.58
C GLY A 127 -24.81 -39.58 22.10
N THR A 128 -25.85 -39.50 21.26
CA THR A 128 -25.76 -39.68 19.80
C THR A 128 -25.82 -38.34 19.05
N TYR A 129 -25.34 -37.26 19.66
CA TYR A 129 -25.43 -35.92 19.07
C TYR A 129 -24.64 -35.85 17.77
N VAL A 130 -25.32 -35.41 16.71
CA VAL A 130 -24.71 -35.06 15.43
C VAL A 130 -25.03 -33.60 15.20
N LYS A 131 -24.02 -32.79 14.84
CA LYS A 131 -24.23 -31.38 14.55
C LYS A 131 -25.18 -31.25 13.35
N PRO A 132 -26.40 -30.69 13.52
CA PRO A 132 -27.34 -30.55 12.42
C PRO A 132 -26.86 -29.48 11.44
N ASN A 133 -27.04 -29.70 10.14
CA ASN A 133 -26.59 -28.78 9.10
C ASN A 133 -27.78 -28.27 8.27
N ILE A 134 -28.07 -26.98 8.33
CA ILE A 134 -29.03 -26.33 7.43
C ILE A 134 -28.29 -25.96 6.15
N GLN A 135 -28.78 -26.45 5.01
CA GLN A 135 -28.17 -26.16 3.73
C GLN A 135 -28.58 -24.76 3.29
N TYR A 136 -27.59 -23.89 3.10
CA TYR A 136 -27.79 -22.52 2.62
C TYR A 136 -27.32 -22.41 1.17
N TYR A 137 -28.25 -22.07 0.29
CA TYR A 137 -27.99 -21.79 -1.12
C TYR A 137 -28.11 -20.29 -1.35
N VAL A 138 -27.20 -19.71 -2.13
CA VAL A 138 -27.22 -18.29 -2.45
C VAL A 138 -26.82 -18.05 -3.89
N ASN A 139 -27.51 -17.13 -4.55
CA ASN A 139 -27.20 -16.73 -5.92
C ASN A 139 -26.37 -15.43 -5.92
N GLU A 140 -25.05 -15.57 -5.80
CA GLU A 140 -24.13 -14.42 -5.82
C GLU A 140 -24.10 -13.71 -7.18
N LYS A 141 -24.52 -14.38 -8.26
CA LYS A 141 -24.58 -13.79 -9.61
C LYS A 141 -25.66 -12.72 -9.73
N ASN A 142 -26.80 -12.89 -9.07
CA ASN A 142 -27.93 -11.97 -9.17
C ASN A 142 -27.64 -10.64 -8.45
N SER A 143 -26.85 -10.66 -7.38
CA SER A 143 -26.45 -9.46 -6.64
C SER A 143 -25.20 -9.72 -5.79
N ALA A 144 -24.23 -8.81 -5.84
CA ALA A 144 -23.03 -8.88 -5.01
C ALA A 144 -23.30 -8.54 -3.52
N VAL A 145 -24.42 -7.87 -3.22
CA VAL A 145 -24.77 -7.42 -1.87
C VAL A 145 -25.73 -8.39 -1.19
N ALA A 146 -26.60 -9.05 -1.95
CA ALA A 146 -27.60 -9.97 -1.41
C ALA A 146 -27.01 -11.13 -0.57
N PRO A 147 -25.85 -11.75 -0.92
CA PRO A 147 -25.21 -12.76 -0.09
C PRO A 147 -24.80 -12.24 1.29
N LYS A 148 -24.36 -10.97 1.37
CA LYS A 148 -23.98 -10.36 2.65
C LYS A 148 -25.19 -10.10 3.55
N ILE A 149 -26.31 -9.68 2.95
CA ILE A 149 -27.57 -9.45 3.67
C ILE A 149 -28.19 -10.79 4.11
N THR A 150 -28.33 -11.74 3.18
CA THR A 150 -28.95 -13.04 3.47
C THR A 150 -28.06 -13.94 4.35
N GLY A 151 -26.74 -13.81 4.27
CA GLY A 151 -25.79 -14.46 5.19
C GLY A 151 -25.83 -13.90 6.61
N ALA A 152 -26.05 -12.58 6.79
CA ALA A 152 -26.37 -12.03 8.10
C ALA A 152 -27.69 -12.59 8.66
N GLY A 153 -28.69 -12.78 7.78
CA GLY A 153 -29.92 -13.52 8.07
C GLY A 153 -29.65 -14.98 8.50
N ALA A 154 -28.76 -15.69 7.81
CA ALA A 154 -28.35 -17.06 8.18
C ALA A 154 -27.71 -17.12 9.57
N THR A 155 -26.87 -16.13 9.91
CA THR A 155 -26.23 -16.03 11.23
C THR A 155 -27.26 -15.73 12.32
N ALA A 156 -28.23 -14.87 12.05
CA ALA A 156 -29.34 -14.60 12.97
C ALA A 156 -30.22 -15.84 13.17
N LEU A 157 -30.44 -16.61 12.10
CA LEU A 157 -31.18 -17.86 12.13
C LEU A 157 -30.46 -18.91 12.98
N ASP A 158 -29.15 -19.10 12.78
CA ASP A 158 -28.31 -20.01 13.58
C ASP A 158 -28.36 -19.68 15.08
N ARG A 159 -28.21 -18.39 15.44
CA ARG A 159 -28.36 -17.94 16.84
C ARG A 159 -29.74 -18.24 17.41
N LYS A 160 -30.79 -18.07 16.60
CA LYS A 160 -32.17 -18.30 17.04
C LYS A 160 -32.48 -19.78 17.22
N ILE A 161 -31.92 -20.64 16.37
CA ILE A 161 -31.97 -22.10 16.50
C ILE A 161 -31.33 -22.53 17.80
N ASN A 162 -30.09 -22.09 18.05
CA ASN A 162 -29.37 -22.39 19.28
C ASN A 162 -30.14 -21.94 20.52
N ALA A 163 -30.70 -20.73 20.53
CA ALA A 163 -31.52 -20.25 21.64
C ALA A 163 -32.81 -21.06 21.85
N THR A 164 -33.50 -21.48 20.78
CA THR A 164 -34.74 -22.26 20.87
C THR A 164 -34.46 -23.68 21.34
N PHE A 165 -33.36 -24.28 20.89
CA PHE A 165 -32.90 -25.60 21.33
C PHE A 165 -32.51 -25.59 22.81
N VAL A 166 -31.63 -24.67 23.22
CA VAL A 166 -31.19 -24.52 24.62
C VAL A 166 -32.39 -24.29 25.54
N SER A 167 -33.36 -23.46 25.13
CA SER A 167 -34.59 -23.23 25.88
C SER A 167 -35.44 -24.52 26.03
N THR A 168 -35.57 -25.30 24.95
CA THR A 168 -36.35 -26.56 24.96
C THR A 168 -35.70 -27.62 25.85
N VAL A 169 -34.36 -27.78 25.75
CA VAL A 169 -33.60 -28.71 26.58
C VAL A 169 -33.61 -28.29 28.05
N ALA A 170 -33.39 -27.00 28.34
CA ALA A 170 -33.44 -26.46 29.71
C ALA A 170 -34.82 -26.62 30.36
N LYS A 171 -35.90 -26.47 29.59
CA LYS A 171 -37.27 -26.68 30.04
C LYS A 171 -37.54 -28.15 30.38
N VAL A 172 -37.16 -29.07 29.50
CA VAL A 172 -37.35 -30.52 29.73
C VAL A 172 -36.47 -31.04 30.89
N LEU A 173 -35.22 -30.57 30.98
CA LEU A 173 -34.34 -30.88 32.11
C LEU A 173 -34.88 -30.33 33.43
N SER A 174 -35.47 -29.12 33.43
CA SER A 174 -36.10 -28.55 34.62
C SER A 174 -37.38 -29.29 35.03
N ASP A 175 -38.21 -29.68 34.07
CA ASP A 175 -39.44 -30.45 34.32
C ASP A 175 -39.10 -31.84 34.89
N LYS A 176 -38.05 -32.50 34.38
CA LYS A 176 -37.51 -33.76 34.92
C LYS A 176 -36.82 -33.60 36.28
N ALA A 177 -36.11 -32.50 36.51
CA ALA A 177 -35.48 -32.19 37.80
C ALA A 177 -36.52 -31.88 38.89
N SER A 178 -37.70 -31.37 38.52
CA SER A 178 -38.83 -31.13 39.43
C SER A 178 -39.54 -32.43 39.85
N GLU A 179 -39.53 -33.47 39.00
CA GLU A 179 -40.08 -34.80 39.32
C GLU A 179 -39.12 -35.69 40.14
N ALA A 180 -37.80 -35.48 40.03
CA ALA A 180 -36.76 -36.22 40.75
C ALA A 180 -36.15 -35.39 41.89
N GLY A 181 -36.97 -35.02 42.87
CA GLY A 181 -36.47 -34.43 44.11
C GLY A 181 -35.55 -35.41 44.86
N VAL A 182 -34.30 -34.99 45.07
CA VAL A 182 -33.17 -35.65 45.80
C VAL A 182 -32.13 -36.31 44.87
N GLY A 183 -31.00 -35.60 44.64
CA GLY A 183 -29.79 -36.16 44.03
C GLY A 183 -28.77 -35.15 43.47
N ILE A 184 -29.17 -33.90 43.21
CA ILE A 184 -28.34 -32.92 42.48
C ILE A 184 -27.03 -32.57 43.22
N ALA A 185 -27.01 -32.60 44.56
CA ALA A 185 -25.81 -32.24 45.33
C ALA A 185 -24.66 -33.25 45.18
N ASP A 186 -24.94 -34.56 45.30
CA ASP A 186 -23.94 -35.64 45.23
C ASP A 186 -23.40 -35.85 43.81
N GLN A 187 -24.26 -35.69 42.79
CA GLN A 187 -23.85 -35.74 41.38
C GLN A 187 -23.06 -34.51 40.97
N ALA A 188 -23.37 -33.34 41.52
CA ALA A 188 -22.56 -32.16 41.29
C ALA A 188 -21.20 -32.28 42.00
N ASP A 189 -21.09 -32.90 43.17
CA ASP A 189 -19.79 -33.18 43.82
C ASP A 189 -18.92 -34.16 43.03
N THR A 190 -19.52 -35.20 42.46
CA THR A 190 -18.80 -36.18 41.62
C THR A 190 -18.34 -35.53 40.31
N ALA A 191 -19.23 -34.83 39.59
CA ALA A 191 -18.88 -34.13 38.37
C ALA A 191 -17.84 -33.03 38.60
N ARG A 192 -17.83 -32.39 39.78
CA ARG A 192 -16.79 -31.43 40.21
C ARG A 192 -15.43 -32.10 40.38
N ALA A 193 -15.39 -33.23 41.11
CA ALA A 193 -14.15 -33.97 41.33
C ALA A 193 -13.54 -34.46 40.02
N ASP A 194 -14.38 -34.95 39.10
CA ASP A 194 -13.96 -35.37 37.77
C ASP A 194 -13.42 -34.18 36.95
N LEU A 195 -14.10 -33.02 37.00
CA LEU A 195 -13.65 -31.78 36.32
C LEU A 195 -12.29 -31.31 36.81
N VAL A 196 -12.08 -31.25 38.14
CA VAL A 196 -10.79 -30.83 38.73
C VAL A 196 -9.68 -31.82 38.36
N SER A 197 -9.98 -33.13 38.35
CA SER A 197 -9.03 -34.16 37.91
C SER A 197 -8.66 -33.99 36.44
N SER A 198 -9.65 -33.82 35.55
CA SER A 198 -9.42 -33.61 34.12
C SER A 198 -8.65 -32.33 33.83
N LEU A 199 -8.90 -31.24 34.57
CA LEU A 199 -8.16 -29.98 34.44
C LEU A 199 -6.71 -30.12 34.91
N GLY A 200 -6.47 -30.89 35.98
CA GLY A 200 -5.12 -31.23 36.46
C GLY A 200 -4.34 -32.09 35.47
N GLU A 201 -5.00 -33.09 34.86
CA GLU A 201 -4.40 -33.91 33.79
C GLU A 201 -4.08 -33.09 32.55
N ALA A 202 -4.99 -32.20 32.13
CA ALA A 202 -4.77 -31.30 31.01
C ALA A 202 -3.60 -30.32 31.27
N SER A 203 -3.51 -29.75 32.48
CA SER A 203 -2.39 -28.89 32.89
C SER A 203 -1.05 -29.66 32.88
N THR A 204 -1.04 -30.91 33.34
CA THR A 204 0.17 -31.77 33.31
C THR A 204 0.60 -32.11 31.88
N LYS A 205 -0.36 -32.43 31.00
CA LYS A 205 -0.09 -32.65 29.56
C LYS A 205 0.46 -31.38 28.90
N ALA A 206 -0.11 -30.22 29.20
CA ALA A 206 0.37 -28.94 28.71
C ALA A 206 1.81 -28.64 29.18
N GLN A 207 2.14 -28.93 30.46
CA GLN A 207 3.50 -28.78 30.97
C GLN A 207 4.49 -29.67 30.22
N ASN A 208 4.16 -30.96 30.04
CA ASN A 208 5.03 -31.89 29.31
C ASN A 208 5.27 -31.43 27.86
N VAL A 209 4.24 -30.91 27.18
CA VAL A 209 4.38 -30.35 25.83
C VAL A 209 5.28 -29.11 25.84
N SER A 210 5.12 -28.23 26.83
CA SER A 210 5.98 -27.04 26.98
C SER A 210 7.45 -27.41 27.16
N ASP A 211 7.73 -28.43 27.97
CA ASP A 211 9.10 -28.90 28.23
C ASP A 211 9.71 -29.52 26.96
N THR A 212 8.96 -30.34 26.22
CA THR A 212 9.42 -30.91 24.94
C THR A 212 9.63 -29.84 23.85
N LEU A 213 8.76 -28.82 23.78
CA LEU A 213 8.92 -27.69 22.85
C LEU A 213 10.20 -26.89 23.14
N SER A 214 10.57 -26.74 24.42
CA SER A 214 11.85 -26.13 24.79
C SER A 214 13.05 -26.98 24.33
N GLY A 215 12.97 -28.31 24.49
CA GLY A 215 14.00 -29.25 24.00
C GLY A 215 14.17 -29.22 22.48
N MET A 216 13.08 -29.09 21.72
CA MET A 216 13.14 -28.93 20.26
C MET A 216 13.92 -27.68 19.83
N GLY A 217 13.83 -26.58 20.58
CA GLY A 217 14.60 -25.37 20.28
C GLY A 217 16.11 -25.63 20.24
N GLU A 218 16.62 -26.43 21.19
CA GLU A 218 18.04 -26.81 21.26
C GLU A 218 18.42 -27.78 20.12
N THR A 219 17.53 -28.71 19.75
CA THR A 219 17.71 -29.62 18.61
C THR A 219 17.74 -28.85 17.28
N ILE A 220 16.90 -27.83 17.12
CA ILE A 220 16.88 -26.96 15.93
C ILE A 220 18.20 -26.17 15.81
N ASP A 221 18.68 -25.58 16.92
CA ASP A 221 19.96 -24.87 16.94
C ASP A 221 21.13 -25.80 16.62
N SER A 222 21.08 -27.03 17.12
CA SER A 222 22.02 -28.09 16.79
C SER A 222 21.99 -28.47 15.31
N ALA A 223 20.82 -28.53 14.68
CA ALA A 223 20.67 -28.78 13.25
C ALA A 223 21.22 -27.61 12.41
N LYS A 224 20.94 -26.36 12.79
CA LYS A 224 21.50 -25.16 12.16
C LYS A 224 23.04 -25.14 12.21
N GLY A 225 23.63 -25.57 13.33
CA GLY A 225 25.09 -25.73 13.45
C GLY A 225 25.67 -26.74 12.45
N SER A 226 24.96 -27.83 12.16
CA SER A 226 25.35 -28.80 11.13
C SER A 226 25.18 -28.24 9.71
N VAL A 227 24.13 -27.47 9.44
CA VAL A 227 23.93 -26.76 8.16
C VAL A 227 25.06 -25.76 7.88
N ALA A 228 25.46 -24.98 8.89
CA ALA A 228 26.56 -24.04 8.77
C ALA A 228 27.91 -24.76 8.50
N SER A 229 28.12 -25.90 9.14
CA SER A 229 29.30 -26.75 8.91
C SER A 229 29.31 -27.27 7.46
N ALA A 230 28.18 -27.78 6.96
CA ALA A 230 28.05 -28.26 5.58
C ALA A 230 28.27 -27.15 4.54
N ARG A 231 27.76 -25.93 4.79
CA ARG A 231 28.00 -24.76 3.92
C ARG A 231 29.50 -24.42 3.84
N THR A 232 30.21 -24.50 4.96
CA THR A 232 31.67 -24.26 4.99
C THR A 232 32.38 -25.26 4.10
N THR A 233 32.08 -26.56 4.25
CA THR A 233 32.69 -27.61 3.43
C THR A 233 32.34 -27.51 1.93
N LEU A 234 31.14 -27.02 1.56
CA LEU A 234 30.81 -26.73 0.15
C LEU A 234 31.63 -25.56 -0.44
N GLY A 235 32.08 -24.63 0.40
CA GLY A 235 33.00 -23.55 0.02
C GLY A 235 34.41 -24.09 -0.22
N ASP A 236 34.88 -24.97 0.66
CA ASP A 236 36.19 -25.64 0.51
C ASP A 236 36.22 -26.52 -0.76
N LEU A 237 35.14 -27.30 -0.99
CA LEU A 237 34.98 -28.13 -2.19
C LEU A 237 35.01 -27.31 -3.50
N ASP A 238 34.43 -26.12 -3.50
CA ASP A 238 34.43 -25.22 -4.68
C ASP A 238 35.81 -24.63 -4.95
N THR A 239 36.55 -24.33 -3.89
CA THR A 239 37.94 -23.88 -3.98
C THR A 239 38.81 -24.98 -4.59
N ALA A 240 38.74 -26.21 -4.05
CA ALA A 240 39.46 -27.37 -4.58
C ALA A 240 39.08 -27.68 -6.04
N ALA A 241 37.79 -27.60 -6.38
CA ALA A 241 37.33 -27.77 -7.76
C ALA A 241 37.83 -26.63 -8.68
N GLY A 242 37.88 -25.39 -8.19
CA GLY A 242 38.49 -24.25 -8.88
C GLY A 242 39.95 -24.48 -9.24
N ASP A 243 40.75 -24.90 -8.27
CA ASP A 243 42.19 -25.16 -8.43
C ASP A 243 42.47 -26.30 -9.42
N LEU A 244 41.64 -27.34 -9.39
CA LEU A 244 41.72 -28.47 -10.31
C LEU A 244 41.36 -28.07 -11.76
N SER A 245 40.38 -27.18 -11.92
CA SER A 245 40.04 -26.61 -13.23
C SER A 245 41.17 -25.77 -13.81
N ALA A 246 41.81 -24.92 -12.99
CA ALA A 246 42.95 -24.12 -13.42
C ALA A 246 44.15 -25.00 -13.83
N SER A 247 44.36 -26.11 -13.12
CA SER A 247 45.38 -27.11 -13.47
C SER A 247 45.08 -27.80 -14.80
N LEU A 248 43.82 -28.13 -15.08
CA LEU A 248 43.38 -28.68 -16.37
C LEU A 248 43.53 -27.68 -17.53
N ASP A 249 43.31 -26.39 -17.30
CA ASP A 249 43.50 -25.34 -18.33
C ASP A 249 44.97 -25.17 -18.71
N THR A 250 45.85 -25.26 -17.71
CA THR A 250 47.31 -25.28 -17.92
C THR A 250 47.72 -26.52 -18.73
N ALA A 251 47.10 -27.67 -18.46
CA ALA A 251 47.30 -28.92 -19.18
C ALA A 251 46.85 -28.86 -20.66
N ASP A 252 45.71 -28.24 -20.96
CA ASP A 252 45.20 -28.08 -22.33
C ASP A 252 46.09 -27.17 -23.18
N ALA A 253 46.64 -26.10 -22.58
CA ALA A 253 47.62 -25.25 -23.23
C ALA A 253 48.85 -26.07 -23.63
N LEU A 254 49.36 -26.91 -22.72
CA LEU A 254 50.51 -27.77 -22.99
C LEU A 254 50.23 -28.82 -24.08
N VAL A 255 49.05 -29.43 -24.11
CA VAL A 255 48.63 -30.35 -25.19
C VAL A 255 48.62 -29.65 -26.55
N THR A 256 48.16 -28.40 -26.58
CA THR A 256 48.12 -27.57 -27.78
C THR A 256 49.54 -27.21 -28.24
N ASP A 257 50.41 -26.87 -27.30
CA ASP A 257 51.82 -26.58 -27.56
C ASP A 257 52.57 -27.83 -28.05
N ALA A 258 52.32 -29.00 -27.44
CA ALA A 258 52.87 -30.30 -27.85
C ALA A 258 52.52 -30.66 -29.30
N ARG A 259 51.28 -30.36 -29.71
CA ARG A 259 50.80 -30.57 -31.08
C ARG A 259 51.40 -29.57 -32.08
N THR A 260 51.87 -28.41 -31.61
CA THR A 260 52.38 -27.31 -32.45
C THR A 260 53.91 -27.31 -32.55
N SER A 261 54.63 -27.66 -31.48
CA SER A 261 56.09 -27.68 -31.40
C SER A 261 56.60 -28.79 -30.47
N LEU A 262 57.16 -29.85 -31.07
CA LEU A 262 57.80 -30.96 -30.34
C LEU A 262 59.07 -30.55 -29.57
N ALA A 263 59.75 -29.47 -30.01
CA ALA A 263 61.01 -29.01 -29.42
C ALA A 263 60.80 -28.24 -28.11
N ASP A 264 59.79 -27.37 -28.07
CA ASP A 264 59.43 -26.60 -26.87
C ASP A 264 58.76 -27.49 -25.82
N PHE A 265 57.90 -28.41 -26.29
CA PHE A 265 57.32 -29.45 -25.45
C PHE A 265 58.38 -30.28 -24.71
N SER A 266 59.45 -30.70 -25.39
CA SER A 266 60.53 -31.48 -24.73
C SER A 266 61.28 -30.70 -23.65
N GLY A 267 61.34 -29.36 -23.71
CA GLY A 267 62.08 -28.52 -22.76
C GLY A 267 61.27 -28.24 -21.48
N ASP A 268 59.98 -27.97 -21.63
CA ASP A 268 59.11 -27.54 -20.54
C ASP A 268 58.27 -28.67 -19.92
N MET A 269 58.18 -29.83 -20.60
CA MET A 269 57.34 -30.96 -20.15
C MET A 269 57.71 -31.46 -18.76
N GLY A 270 59.00 -31.58 -18.40
CA GLY A 270 59.40 -32.16 -17.11
C GLY A 270 58.75 -31.45 -15.93
N SER A 271 58.95 -30.13 -15.84
CA SER A 271 58.40 -29.28 -14.77
C SER A 271 56.89 -29.15 -14.82
N VAL A 272 56.28 -29.05 -16.01
CA VAL A 272 54.82 -28.89 -16.12
C VAL A 272 54.08 -30.19 -15.81
N LEU A 273 54.61 -31.33 -16.24
CA LEU A 273 54.02 -32.63 -15.94
C LEU A 273 54.23 -33.02 -14.47
N ASP A 274 55.34 -32.58 -13.84
CA ASP A 274 55.55 -32.72 -12.39
C ASP A 274 54.58 -31.82 -11.61
N GLY A 275 54.40 -30.56 -12.03
CA GLY A 275 53.42 -29.64 -11.47
C GLY A 275 51.98 -30.15 -11.63
N LEU A 276 51.63 -30.68 -12.80
CA LEU A 276 50.32 -31.27 -13.06
C LEU A 276 50.09 -32.52 -12.21
N SER A 277 51.08 -33.42 -12.11
CA SER A 277 50.97 -34.63 -11.30
C SER A 277 50.83 -34.31 -9.81
N THR A 278 51.56 -33.30 -9.33
CA THR A 278 51.53 -32.84 -7.93
C THR A 278 50.20 -32.13 -7.65
N ASN A 279 49.85 -31.10 -8.41
CA ASN A 279 48.60 -30.34 -8.22
C ASN A 279 47.35 -31.20 -8.40
N THR A 280 47.36 -32.15 -9.35
CA THR A 280 46.22 -33.09 -9.52
C THR A 280 46.13 -34.05 -8.34
N SER A 281 47.25 -34.50 -7.78
CA SER A 281 47.24 -35.41 -6.62
C SER A 281 46.82 -34.70 -5.35
N ASP A 282 47.33 -33.49 -5.11
CA ASP A 282 47.01 -32.67 -3.94
C ASP A 282 45.55 -32.22 -3.99
N ALA A 283 45.10 -31.63 -5.10
CA ALA A 283 43.70 -31.24 -5.25
C ALA A 283 42.74 -32.43 -5.18
N LEU A 284 43.15 -33.63 -5.62
CA LEU A 284 42.32 -34.83 -5.50
C LEU A 284 42.29 -35.37 -4.06
N ALA A 285 43.39 -35.29 -3.33
CA ALA A 285 43.45 -35.66 -1.92
C ALA A 285 42.57 -34.71 -1.08
N ASP A 286 42.60 -33.42 -1.38
CA ASP A 286 41.75 -32.40 -0.77
C ASP A 286 40.28 -32.65 -1.13
N LEU A 287 39.96 -32.84 -2.42
CA LEU A 287 38.60 -33.14 -2.87
C LEU A 287 38.03 -34.43 -2.23
N SER A 288 38.86 -35.46 -2.04
CA SER A 288 38.47 -36.69 -1.35
C SER A 288 38.25 -36.49 0.16
N THR A 289 39.04 -35.62 0.79
CA THR A 289 38.93 -35.30 2.22
C THR A 289 37.72 -34.40 2.48
N ASP A 290 37.51 -33.41 1.63
CA ASP A 290 36.39 -32.47 1.69
C ASP A 290 35.07 -33.18 1.40
N ALA A 291 35.03 -34.10 0.45
CA ALA A 291 33.83 -34.88 0.20
C ALA A 291 33.51 -35.87 1.31
N GLY A 292 34.52 -36.49 1.95
CA GLY A 292 34.30 -37.30 3.15
C GLY A 292 33.78 -36.47 4.32
N SER A 293 34.27 -35.24 4.45
CA SER A 293 33.81 -34.28 5.47
C SER A 293 32.41 -33.76 5.16
N LEU A 294 32.09 -33.50 3.90
CA LEU A 294 30.78 -33.05 3.43
C LEU A 294 29.74 -34.15 3.61
N ASP A 295 30.05 -35.38 3.20
CA ASP A 295 29.18 -36.54 3.41
C ASP A 295 28.95 -36.78 4.91
N GLY A 296 29.99 -36.65 5.74
CA GLY A 296 29.86 -36.70 7.20
C GLY A 296 29.02 -35.55 7.79
N ALA A 297 29.18 -34.32 7.30
CA ALA A 297 28.41 -33.16 7.73
C ALA A 297 26.94 -33.26 7.31
N VAL A 298 26.68 -33.71 6.09
CA VAL A 298 25.33 -33.94 5.55
C VAL A 298 24.66 -35.10 6.28
N GLN A 299 25.34 -36.24 6.47
CA GLN A 299 24.80 -37.35 7.29
C GLN A 299 24.56 -36.92 8.75
N GLY A 300 25.41 -36.06 9.30
CA GLY A 300 25.20 -35.48 10.63
C GLY A 300 23.98 -34.56 10.69
N ALA A 301 23.79 -33.73 9.66
CA ALA A 301 22.61 -32.88 9.52
C ALA A 301 21.33 -33.69 9.32
N THR A 302 21.35 -34.68 8.42
CA THR A 302 20.18 -35.53 8.12
C THR A 302 19.81 -36.42 9.31
N GLY A 303 20.78 -36.97 10.04
CA GLY A 303 20.52 -37.71 11.27
C GLY A 303 19.95 -36.85 12.40
N ARG A 304 20.37 -35.58 12.52
CA ARG A 304 19.77 -34.62 13.46
C ARG A 304 18.37 -34.20 13.04
N LEU A 305 18.13 -34.04 11.74
CA LEU A 305 16.82 -33.77 11.17
C LEU A 305 15.88 -34.95 11.39
N ASP A 306 16.31 -36.20 11.22
CA ASP A 306 15.50 -37.38 11.52
C ASP A 306 15.06 -37.39 12.99
N GLY A 307 15.97 -37.04 13.91
CA GLY A 307 15.63 -36.85 15.33
C GLY A 307 14.58 -35.75 15.53
N LEU A 308 14.78 -34.60 14.89
CA LEU A 308 13.85 -33.46 14.93
C LEU A 308 12.48 -33.82 14.34
N LEU A 309 12.42 -34.60 13.26
CA LEU A 309 11.19 -35.07 12.64
C LEU A 309 10.41 -36.00 13.55
N VAL A 310 11.09 -36.94 14.21
CA VAL A 310 10.46 -37.87 15.17
C VAL A 310 9.89 -37.09 16.35
N GLU A 311 10.67 -36.18 16.92
CA GLU A 311 10.28 -35.38 18.08
C GLU A 311 9.16 -34.37 17.72
N GLY A 312 9.30 -33.68 16.59
CA GLY A 312 8.30 -32.76 16.06
C GLY A 312 6.97 -33.44 15.73
N ASN A 313 7.00 -34.65 15.14
CA ASN A 313 5.79 -35.41 14.85
C ASN A 313 5.10 -35.92 16.13
N SER A 314 5.89 -36.31 17.13
CA SER A 314 5.40 -36.65 18.47
C SER A 314 4.72 -35.45 19.15
N ILE A 315 5.34 -34.27 19.08
CA ILE A 315 4.76 -33.03 19.61
C ILE A 315 3.48 -32.66 18.87
N ASN A 316 3.49 -32.66 17.55
CA ASN A 316 2.32 -32.31 16.73
C ASN A 316 1.13 -33.24 17.06
N THR A 317 1.40 -34.55 17.21
CA THR A 317 0.38 -35.52 17.64
C THR A 317 -0.12 -35.25 19.06
N THR A 318 0.79 -34.90 19.98
CA THR A 318 0.45 -34.63 21.39
C THR A 318 -0.36 -33.34 21.53
N VAL A 319 0.05 -32.27 20.85
CA VAL A 319 -0.67 -30.98 20.78
C VAL A 319 -2.03 -31.18 20.12
N GLY A 320 -2.13 -31.96 19.05
CA GLY A 320 -3.40 -32.35 18.44
C GLY A 320 -4.32 -33.10 19.40
N THR A 321 -3.76 -33.97 20.24
CA THR A 321 -4.52 -34.68 21.28
C THR A 321 -5.00 -33.71 22.38
N ILE A 322 -4.16 -32.78 22.84
CA ILE A 322 -4.54 -31.75 23.81
C ILE A 322 -5.64 -30.83 23.23
N LEU A 323 -5.52 -30.40 21.98
CA LEU A 323 -6.55 -29.61 21.30
C LEU A 323 -7.88 -30.37 21.24
N SER A 324 -7.86 -31.66 20.92
CA SER A 324 -9.04 -32.52 20.92
C SER A 324 -9.64 -32.71 22.32
N ASP A 325 -8.81 -32.90 23.35
CA ASP A 325 -9.23 -33.05 24.74
C ASP A 325 -9.86 -31.73 25.26
N LEU A 326 -9.27 -30.58 24.93
CA LEU A 326 -9.76 -29.25 25.32
C LEU A 326 -11.05 -28.87 24.58
N ASP A 327 -11.19 -29.23 23.31
CA ASP A 327 -12.43 -29.07 22.56
C ASP A 327 -13.55 -29.94 23.14
N THR A 328 -13.25 -31.21 23.45
CA THR A 328 -14.19 -32.14 24.11
C THR A 328 -14.60 -31.65 25.50
N ALA A 329 -13.69 -31.01 26.25
CA ALA A 329 -13.96 -30.40 27.54
C ALA A 329 -14.72 -29.06 27.45
N GLY A 330 -15.03 -28.56 26.24
CA GLY A 330 -15.78 -27.32 26.03
C GLY A 330 -14.98 -26.05 26.34
N VAL A 331 -13.66 -26.15 26.48
CA VAL A 331 -12.78 -25.03 26.85
C VAL A 331 -12.76 -23.94 25.78
N GLY A 332 -12.97 -24.32 24.51
CA GLY A 332 -13.11 -23.37 23.38
C GLY A 332 -14.28 -22.39 23.52
N ASN A 333 -15.24 -22.67 24.41
CA ASN A 333 -16.38 -21.80 24.69
C ASN A 333 -16.13 -20.79 25.82
N LEU A 334 -14.98 -20.86 26.52
CA LEU A 334 -14.63 -19.87 27.53
C LEU A 334 -14.12 -18.56 26.90
N PRO A 335 -14.54 -17.38 27.42
CA PRO A 335 -14.03 -16.09 26.96
C PRO A 335 -12.51 -16.00 27.15
N GLY A 336 -11.76 -15.77 26.07
CA GLY A 336 -10.28 -15.65 26.09
C GLY A 336 -9.53 -16.94 25.72
N ALA A 337 -10.07 -18.11 26.04
CA ALA A 337 -9.46 -19.41 25.72
C ALA A 337 -9.55 -19.75 24.22
N GLY A 338 -10.62 -19.31 23.54
CA GLY A 338 -10.84 -19.58 22.11
C GLY A 338 -9.76 -19.02 21.18
N THR A 339 -9.19 -17.86 21.49
CA THR A 339 -8.08 -17.27 20.71
C THR A 339 -6.79 -18.06 20.89
N ALA A 340 -6.43 -18.41 22.13
CA ALA A 340 -5.24 -19.22 22.39
C ALA A 340 -5.35 -20.62 21.76
N LEU A 341 -6.55 -21.23 21.77
CA LEU A 341 -6.82 -22.53 21.15
C LEU A 341 -6.75 -22.46 19.62
N THR A 342 -7.27 -21.38 19.02
CA THR A 342 -7.18 -21.14 17.58
C THR A 342 -5.74 -20.91 17.15
N ASP A 343 -4.98 -20.10 17.89
CA ASP A 343 -3.57 -19.84 17.60
C ASP A 343 -2.71 -21.09 17.78
N LEU A 344 -2.98 -21.90 18.81
CA LEU A 344 -2.32 -23.19 19.00
C LEU A 344 -2.67 -24.18 17.87
N THR A 345 -3.90 -24.18 17.37
CA THR A 345 -4.33 -25.00 16.22
C THR A 345 -3.61 -24.60 14.93
N ASN A 346 -3.52 -23.29 14.69
CA ASN A 346 -2.79 -22.75 13.53
C ASN A 346 -1.30 -23.09 13.63
N ASN A 347 -0.67 -22.90 14.79
CA ASN A 347 0.73 -23.24 15.02
C ASN A 347 0.98 -24.75 14.87
N ASN A 348 0.07 -25.61 15.34
CA ASN A 348 0.18 -27.06 15.16
C ASN A 348 0.11 -27.47 13.68
N THR A 349 -0.74 -26.77 12.90
CA THR A 349 -0.82 -26.96 11.45
C THR A 349 0.45 -26.50 10.75
N SER A 350 0.98 -25.32 11.11
CA SER A 350 2.25 -24.81 10.60
C SER A 350 3.42 -25.74 10.93
N LEU A 351 3.46 -26.30 12.14
CA LEU A 351 4.45 -27.30 12.54
C LEU A 351 4.33 -28.58 11.69
N SER A 352 3.11 -29.03 11.39
CA SER A 352 2.85 -30.17 10.49
C SER A 352 3.40 -29.95 9.08
N THR A 353 3.16 -28.77 8.52
CA THR A 353 3.68 -28.38 7.21
C THR A 353 5.21 -28.33 7.23
N ALA A 354 5.81 -27.68 8.24
CA ALA A 354 7.25 -27.62 8.40
C ALA A 354 7.89 -29.02 8.54
N ILE A 355 7.27 -29.95 9.27
CA ILE A 355 7.72 -31.35 9.35
C ILE A 355 7.69 -32.01 7.96
N THR A 356 6.63 -31.80 7.19
CA THR A 356 6.49 -32.38 5.84
C THR A 356 7.54 -31.83 4.87
N ASP A 357 7.76 -30.51 4.91
CA ASP A 357 8.74 -29.83 4.08
C ASP A 357 10.16 -30.24 4.46
N LEU A 358 10.47 -30.31 5.76
CA LEU A 358 11.74 -30.82 6.27
C LEU A 358 11.95 -32.30 5.92
N THR A 359 10.91 -33.14 5.87
CA THR A 359 11.00 -34.54 5.43
C THR A 359 11.40 -34.64 3.97
N THR A 360 10.76 -33.85 3.12
CA THR A 360 11.06 -33.80 1.69
C THR A 360 12.49 -33.31 1.48
N LEU A 361 12.86 -32.22 2.17
CA LEU A 361 14.18 -31.63 2.06
C LEU A 361 15.29 -32.54 2.59
N ASN A 362 15.04 -33.30 3.67
CA ASN A 362 15.98 -34.27 4.21
C ASN A 362 16.25 -35.42 3.22
N THR A 363 15.21 -35.85 2.49
CA THR A 363 15.30 -36.86 1.43
C THR A 363 16.10 -36.34 0.24
N ASP A 364 15.80 -35.12 -0.21
CA ASP A 364 16.48 -34.48 -1.33
C ASP A 364 17.96 -34.20 -1.01
N LEU A 365 18.26 -33.72 0.20
CA LEU A 365 19.62 -33.47 0.66
C LEU A 365 20.45 -34.77 0.72
N SER A 366 19.84 -35.87 1.19
CA SER A 366 20.48 -37.20 1.21
C SER A 366 20.77 -37.73 -0.20
N ALA A 367 19.82 -37.55 -1.13
CA ALA A 367 19.99 -37.93 -2.53
C ALA A 367 21.08 -37.09 -3.24
N SER A 368 21.12 -35.79 -2.97
CA SER A 368 22.15 -34.90 -3.49
C SER A 368 23.54 -35.20 -2.91
N SER A 369 23.65 -35.54 -1.61
CA SER A 369 24.93 -36.02 -1.02
C SER A 369 25.45 -37.26 -1.73
N THR A 370 24.57 -38.24 -1.97
CA THR A 370 24.92 -39.46 -2.71
C THR A 370 25.38 -39.15 -4.13
N SER A 371 24.75 -38.16 -4.76
CA SER A 371 25.10 -37.70 -6.11
C SER A 371 26.47 -37.05 -6.15
N ILE A 372 26.81 -36.20 -5.16
CA ILE A 372 28.14 -35.60 -4.98
C ILE A 372 29.20 -36.69 -4.79
N SER A 373 28.96 -37.67 -3.91
CA SER A 373 29.88 -38.80 -3.71
C SER A 373 30.12 -39.60 -5.00
N THR A 374 29.09 -39.73 -5.84
CA THR A 374 29.19 -40.39 -7.15
C THR A 374 29.98 -39.55 -8.17
N ALA A 375 29.73 -38.24 -8.23
CA ALA A 375 30.48 -37.32 -9.09
C ALA A 375 31.94 -37.24 -8.68
N LEU A 376 32.23 -37.25 -7.38
CA LEU A 376 33.58 -37.30 -6.84
C LEU A 376 34.30 -38.60 -7.21
N THR A 377 33.63 -39.75 -7.11
CA THR A 377 34.20 -41.04 -7.54
C THR A 377 34.53 -41.02 -9.03
N SER A 378 33.69 -40.37 -9.83
CA SER A 378 33.89 -40.19 -11.27
C SER A 378 35.09 -39.26 -11.54
N ALA A 379 35.20 -38.14 -10.82
CA ALA A 379 36.34 -37.23 -10.86
C ALA A 379 37.64 -37.95 -10.43
N SER A 380 37.61 -38.75 -9.36
CA SER A 380 38.75 -39.56 -8.92
C SER A 380 39.20 -40.57 -9.98
N THR A 381 38.25 -41.19 -10.66
CA THR A 381 38.54 -42.13 -11.76
C THR A 381 39.15 -41.39 -12.97
N ALA A 382 38.62 -40.22 -13.31
CA ALA A 382 39.13 -39.38 -14.39
C ALA A 382 40.53 -38.82 -14.06
N ALA A 383 40.79 -38.40 -12.82
CA ALA A 383 42.10 -37.96 -12.35
C ALA A 383 43.14 -39.09 -12.43
N ASN A 384 42.79 -40.31 -12.02
CA ASN A 384 43.66 -41.48 -12.20
C ASN A 384 43.96 -41.77 -13.68
N SER A 385 42.99 -41.51 -14.57
CA SER A 385 43.18 -41.63 -16.02
C SER A 385 44.12 -40.55 -16.55
N VAL A 386 44.01 -39.31 -16.05
CA VAL A 386 44.95 -38.21 -16.34
C VAL A 386 46.36 -38.57 -15.87
N GLN A 387 46.53 -39.08 -14.65
CA GLN A 387 47.84 -39.49 -14.10
C GLN A 387 48.47 -40.63 -14.92
N THR A 388 47.65 -41.57 -15.39
CA THR A 388 48.09 -42.65 -16.28
C THR A 388 48.52 -42.11 -17.64
N ALA A 389 47.74 -41.19 -18.23
CA ALA A 389 48.07 -40.57 -19.51
C ALA A 389 49.35 -39.71 -19.43
N VAL A 390 49.53 -38.98 -18.32
CA VAL A 390 50.76 -38.26 -17.97
C VAL A 390 51.97 -39.19 -17.93
N SER A 391 51.84 -40.33 -17.24
CA SER A 391 52.92 -41.33 -17.13
C SER A 391 53.28 -41.94 -18.50
N ASN A 392 52.26 -42.22 -19.32
CA ASN A 392 52.43 -42.72 -20.69
C ASN A 392 53.09 -41.67 -21.61
N ALA A 393 52.72 -40.39 -21.47
CA ALA A 393 53.33 -39.29 -22.22
C ALA A 393 54.82 -39.16 -21.90
N ARG A 394 55.22 -39.26 -20.62
CA ARG A 394 56.64 -39.29 -20.22
C ARG A 394 57.40 -40.44 -20.86
N ALA A 395 56.81 -41.63 -20.85
CA ALA A 395 57.42 -42.81 -21.45
C ALA A 395 57.57 -42.68 -22.98
N GLY A 396 56.57 -42.11 -23.66
CA GLY A 396 56.55 -41.94 -25.11
C GLY A 396 57.63 -40.99 -25.64
N VAL A 397 57.95 -39.92 -24.90
CA VAL A 397 59.05 -39.00 -25.22
C VAL A 397 60.42 -39.70 -25.22
N SER A 398 60.57 -40.77 -24.44
CA SER A 398 61.84 -41.52 -24.34
C SER A 398 62.11 -42.50 -25.50
N GLY A 399 61.18 -42.72 -26.45
CA GLY A 399 61.38 -43.82 -27.40
C GLY A 399 60.67 -43.86 -28.76
N GLN A 400 59.51 -43.22 -29.00
CA GLN A 400 58.79 -43.37 -30.29
C GLN A 400 57.70 -42.29 -30.52
N VAL A 401 57.81 -41.50 -31.58
CA VAL A 401 56.84 -40.44 -31.97
C VAL A 401 55.37 -40.92 -32.05
N PRO A 402 55.04 -42.12 -32.56
CA PRO A 402 53.64 -42.59 -32.59
C PRO A 402 53.03 -42.79 -31.19
N THR A 403 53.83 -43.25 -30.22
CA THR A 403 53.35 -43.48 -28.84
C THR A 403 53.06 -42.18 -28.10
N LEU A 404 53.74 -41.09 -28.47
CA LEU A 404 53.48 -39.76 -27.93
C LEU A 404 52.15 -39.17 -28.44
N SER A 405 51.80 -39.40 -29.72
CA SER A 405 50.51 -38.94 -30.27
C SER A 405 49.34 -39.58 -29.55
N THR A 406 49.38 -40.91 -29.33
CA THR A 406 48.33 -41.62 -28.60
C THR A 406 48.25 -41.16 -27.15
N ALA A 407 49.39 -40.94 -26.48
CA ALA A 407 49.39 -40.45 -25.10
C ALA A 407 48.80 -39.03 -24.97
N ILE A 408 49.02 -38.15 -25.96
CA ILE A 408 48.42 -36.80 -26.01
C ILE A 408 46.90 -36.88 -26.22
N ASP A 409 46.41 -37.78 -27.07
CA ASP A 409 44.98 -37.97 -27.31
C ASP A 409 44.26 -38.60 -26.11
N ASP A 410 44.90 -39.58 -25.45
CA ASP A 410 44.43 -40.18 -24.19
C ASP A 410 44.36 -39.14 -23.07
N PHE A 411 45.37 -38.27 -23.00
CA PHE A 411 45.42 -37.19 -22.02
C PHE A 411 44.32 -36.14 -22.26
N SER A 412 44.11 -35.73 -23.52
CA SER A 412 43.04 -34.81 -23.89
C SER A 412 41.65 -35.39 -23.57
N SER A 413 41.46 -36.69 -23.82
CA SER A 413 40.22 -37.41 -23.50
C SER A 413 40.00 -37.50 -21.98
N ALA A 414 41.03 -37.86 -21.21
CA ALA A 414 40.97 -37.93 -19.75
C ALA A 414 40.69 -36.54 -19.12
N SER A 415 41.35 -35.49 -19.62
CA SER A 415 41.14 -34.11 -19.17
C SER A 415 39.73 -33.61 -19.47
N SER A 416 39.16 -33.97 -20.63
CA SER A 416 37.77 -33.63 -20.98
C SER A 416 36.75 -34.34 -20.08
N SER A 417 37.00 -35.61 -19.75
CA SER A 417 36.15 -36.39 -18.83
C SER A 417 36.26 -35.86 -17.40
N MET A 418 37.45 -35.37 -17.01
CA MET A 418 37.66 -34.71 -15.72
C MET A 418 36.89 -33.40 -15.62
N ARG A 419 36.96 -32.53 -16.64
CA ARG A 419 36.17 -31.29 -16.71
C ARG A 419 34.67 -31.56 -16.62
N SER A 420 34.17 -32.55 -17.37
CA SER A 420 32.75 -32.92 -17.30
C SER A 420 32.32 -33.42 -15.92
N SER A 421 33.21 -34.14 -15.22
CA SER A 421 32.95 -34.60 -13.85
C SER A 421 32.96 -33.42 -12.87
N LEU A 422 33.84 -32.46 -13.08
CA LEU A 422 33.97 -31.23 -12.29
C LEU A 422 32.77 -30.30 -12.47
N ASP A 423 32.26 -30.15 -13.70
CA ASP A 423 31.05 -29.38 -14.00
C ASP A 423 29.81 -30.04 -13.36
N THR A 424 29.74 -31.37 -13.39
CA THR A 424 28.68 -32.13 -12.70
C THR A 424 28.76 -31.90 -11.19
N LEU A 425 29.97 -31.95 -10.61
CA LEU A 425 30.21 -31.71 -9.19
C LEU A 425 29.80 -30.29 -8.78
N ARG A 426 30.18 -29.26 -9.55
CA ARG A 426 29.76 -27.86 -9.33
C ARG A 426 28.25 -27.69 -9.37
N GLY A 427 27.59 -28.29 -10.37
CA GLY A 427 26.13 -28.24 -10.47
C GLY A 427 25.43 -28.90 -9.27
N GLN A 428 25.94 -30.04 -8.80
CA GLN A 428 25.40 -30.72 -7.62
C GLN A 428 25.69 -29.94 -6.33
N ARG A 429 26.87 -29.33 -6.21
CA ARG A 429 27.25 -28.44 -5.11
C ARG A 429 26.29 -27.25 -5.01
N ASP A 430 25.99 -26.58 -6.12
CA ASP A 430 25.06 -25.44 -6.15
C ASP A 430 23.63 -25.85 -5.75
N GLN A 431 23.22 -27.06 -6.17
CA GLN A 431 21.96 -27.66 -5.73
C GLN A 431 21.96 -27.90 -4.22
N VAL A 432 23.02 -28.49 -3.64
CA VAL A 432 23.12 -28.69 -2.18
C VAL A 432 23.17 -27.37 -1.44
N SER A 433 23.89 -26.36 -1.92
CA SER A 433 23.90 -25.01 -1.32
C SER A 433 22.49 -24.43 -1.24
N THR A 434 21.72 -24.55 -2.32
CA THR A 434 20.33 -24.08 -2.37
C THR A 434 19.43 -24.86 -1.39
N LEU A 435 19.62 -26.18 -1.27
CA LEU A 435 18.87 -27.00 -0.32
C LEU A 435 19.23 -26.67 1.13
N LEU A 436 20.51 -26.38 1.42
CA LEU A 436 20.96 -25.94 2.75
C LEU A 436 20.40 -24.55 3.10
N ASP A 437 20.24 -23.65 2.13
CA ASP A 437 19.58 -22.35 2.33
C ASP A 437 18.10 -22.49 2.65
N GLN A 438 17.40 -23.36 1.92
CA GLN A 438 16.01 -23.68 2.22
C GLN A 438 15.88 -24.35 3.60
N LEU A 439 16.83 -25.21 3.96
CA LEU A 439 16.83 -25.91 5.23
C LEU A 439 17.03 -24.94 6.40
N ASP A 440 17.97 -24.01 6.28
CA ASP A 440 18.23 -22.97 7.28
C ASP A 440 16.99 -22.08 7.52
N SER A 441 16.31 -21.68 6.43
CA SER A 441 15.06 -20.91 6.51
C SER A 441 13.93 -21.70 7.16
N LEU A 442 13.74 -22.96 6.77
CA LEU A 442 12.70 -23.82 7.36
C LEU A 442 12.98 -24.14 8.83
N LEU A 443 14.25 -24.26 9.23
CA LEU A 443 14.63 -24.41 10.63
C LEU A 443 14.31 -23.14 11.43
N ASP A 444 14.45 -21.94 10.86
CA ASP A 444 14.02 -20.68 11.51
C ASP A 444 12.49 -20.58 11.66
N ASP A 445 11.75 -20.97 10.63
CA ASP A 445 10.28 -21.03 10.68
C ASP A 445 9.81 -22.06 11.72
N ALA A 446 10.43 -23.25 11.74
CA ALA A 446 10.16 -24.28 12.74
C ALA A 446 10.49 -23.79 14.15
N LYS A 447 11.61 -23.06 14.35
CA LYS A 447 11.99 -22.48 15.65
C LYS A 447 10.96 -21.47 16.13
N THR A 448 10.50 -20.61 15.22
CA THR A 448 9.49 -19.58 15.50
C THR A 448 8.15 -20.22 15.87
N ALA A 449 7.69 -21.19 15.08
CA ALA A 449 6.45 -21.93 15.35
C ALA A 449 6.50 -22.70 16.69
N THR A 450 7.64 -23.34 16.99
CA THR A 450 7.88 -24.06 18.25
C THR A 450 7.86 -23.10 19.44
N SER A 451 8.51 -21.93 19.33
CA SER A 451 8.56 -20.92 20.40
C SER A 451 7.18 -20.29 20.68
N ASN A 452 6.42 -20.00 19.63
CA ASN A 452 5.05 -19.49 19.76
C ASN A 452 4.12 -20.54 20.36
N SER A 453 4.29 -21.81 19.97
CA SER A 453 3.54 -22.93 20.55
C SER A 453 3.83 -23.09 22.03
N ALA A 454 5.10 -22.97 22.46
CA ALA A 454 5.48 -23.06 23.87
C ALA A 454 4.84 -21.93 24.69
N THR A 455 4.82 -20.72 24.15
CA THR A 455 4.19 -19.55 24.77
C THR A 455 2.67 -19.75 24.94
N ASN A 456 2.01 -20.24 23.89
CA ASN A 456 0.56 -20.49 23.91
C ASN A 456 0.19 -21.62 24.87
N VAL A 457 0.95 -22.72 24.87
CA VAL A 457 0.76 -23.84 25.79
C VAL A 457 1.00 -23.40 27.25
N GLY A 458 2.00 -22.55 27.50
CA GLY A 458 2.22 -21.95 28.82
C GLY A 458 1.08 -21.05 29.30
N THR A 459 0.47 -20.30 28.37
CA THR A 459 -0.74 -19.49 28.66
C THR A 459 -1.93 -20.38 29.00
N ILE A 460 -2.20 -21.40 28.18
CA ILE A 460 -3.26 -22.38 28.42
C ILE A 460 -3.06 -23.10 29.75
N LYS A 461 -1.83 -23.50 30.08
CA LYS A 461 -1.53 -24.09 31.39
C LYS A 461 -1.87 -23.13 32.54
N THR A 462 -1.46 -21.87 32.43
CA THR A 462 -1.75 -20.84 33.46
C THR A 462 -3.24 -20.63 33.64
N ASP A 463 -4.00 -20.64 32.55
CA ASP A 463 -5.46 -20.52 32.57
C ASP A 463 -6.11 -21.76 33.17
N LEU A 464 -5.65 -22.97 32.82
CA LEU A 464 -6.13 -24.24 33.40
C LEU A 464 -5.85 -24.29 34.91
N ASP A 465 -4.67 -23.86 35.35
CA ASP A 465 -4.32 -23.77 36.78
C ASP A 465 -5.20 -22.75 37.52
N SER A 466 -5.49 -21.61 36.87
CA SER A 466 -6.37 -20.58 37.42
C SER A 466 -7.81 -21.05 37.53
N VAL A 467 -8.36 -21.67 36.49
CA VAL A 467 -9.71 -22.25 36.50
C VAL A 467 -9.80 -23.40 37.50
N SER A 468 -8.78 -24.24 37.61
CA SER A 468 -8.73 -25.32 38.62
C SER A 468 -8.77 -24.75 40.04
N THR A 469 -8.02 -23.67 40.28
CA THR A 469 -8.00 -22.93 41.55
C THR A 469 -9.36 -22.26 41.83
N ASP A 470 -9.96 -21.63 40.83
CA ASP A 470 -11.27 -20.97 40.93
C ASP A 470 -12.37 -21.99 41.22
N VAL A 471 -12.42 -23.11 40.49
CA VAL A 471 -13.37 -24.21 40.73
C VAL A 471 -13.19 -24.79 42.14
N SER A 472 -11.95 -24.96 42.60
CA SER A 472 -11.65 -25.41 43.96
C SER A 472 -12.05 -24.38 45.03
N SER A 473 -11.90 -23.08 44.73
CA SER A 473 -12.29 -21.99 45.63
C SER A 473 -13.81 -21.86 45.73
N ILE A 474 -14.53 -22.00 44.62
CA ILE A 474 -15.98 -22.03 44.56
C ILE A 474 -16.49 -23.22 45.39
N ALA A 475 -15.83 -24.37 45.32
CA ALA A 475 -16.17 -25.55 46.13
C ALA A 475 -16.00 -25.34 47.65
N SER A 476 -15.05 -24.51 48.07
CA SER A 476 -14.83 -24.19 49.49
C SER A 476 -15.87 -23.21 50.06
N SER A 477 -16.60 -22.51 49.19
CA SER A 477 -17.67 -21.61 49.56
C SER A 477 -19.01 -22.34 49.43
N ASN A 478 -19.92 -22.22 50.41
CA ASN A 478 -21.27 -22.83 50.34
C ASN A 478 -22.15 -22.26 49.19
N THR A 479 -21.58 -21.44 48.29
CA THR A 479 -22.23 -20.73 47.20
C THR A 479 -22.92 -21.65 46.20
N LEU A 480 -22.39 -22.84 45.90
CA LEU A 480 -23.05 -23.80 44.99
C LEU A 480 -24.29 -24.44 45.64
N ARG A 481 -24.29 -24.66 46.96
CA ARG A 481 -25.48 -25.08 47.71
C ARG A 481 -26.50 -23.95 47.79
N ASP A 482 -26.05 -22.72 48.05
CA ASP A 482 -26.93 -21.55 48.10
C ASP A 482 -27.50 -21.22 46.71
N LEU A 483 -26.72 -21.42 45.65
CA LEU A 483 -27.13 -21.26 44.25
C LEU A 483 -28.08 -22.39 43.83
N ALA A 484 -27.84 -23.66 44.20
CA ALA A 484 -28.78 -24.76 43.97
C ALA A 484 -30.11 -24.54 44.71
N THR A 485 -30.05 -23.93 45.90
CA THR A 485 -31.25 -23.56 46.68
C THR A 485 -31.97 -22.36 46.06
N SER A 486 -31.24 -21.41 45.47
CA SER A 486 -31.79 -20.22 44.82
C SER A 486 -32.27 -20.47 43.37
N LEU A 487 -31.70 -21.46 42.67
CA LEU A 487 -32.09 -21.93 41.34
C LEU A 487 -33.27 -22.91 41.40
N GLY A 488 -33.54 -23.50 42.57
CA GLY A 488 -34.54 -24.54 42.79
C GLY A 488 -36.01 -24.13 42.64
N THR A 489 -36.35 -22.95 42.10
CA THR A 489 -37.76 -22.54 41.96
C THR A 489 -38.14 -21.84 40.65
N ASN A 490 -37.25 -21.63 39.67
CA ASN A 490 -37.67 -20.93 38.44
C ASN A 490 -36.92 -21.34 37.16
N ALA A 491 -37.37 -22.44 36.56
CA ALA A 491 -36.89 -23.02 35.29
C ALA A 491 -36.75 -22.01 34.15
N GLU A 492 -37.67 -21.05 34.06
CA GLU A 492 -37.69 -20.00 33.02
C GLU A 492 -36.47 -19.05 33.11
N SER A 493 -35.97 -18.82 34.33
CA SER A 493 -34.86 -17.89 34.59
C SER A 493 -33.51 -18.51 34.19
N VAL A 494 -33.35 -19.82 34.41
CA VAL A 494 -32.16 -20.58 34.02
C VAL A 494 -32.09 -20.72 32.50
N ALA A 495 -33.23 -20.99 31.85
CA ALA A 495 -33.34 -21.06 30.39
C ALA A 495 -33.00 -19.72 29.72
N SER A 496 -33.43 -18.58 30.28
CA SER A 496 -33.12 -17.25 29.72
C SER A 496 -31.65 -16.85 29.87
N PHE A 497 -30.99 -17.23 30.98
CA PHE A 497 -29.57 -16.99 31.21
C PHE A 497 -28.66 -17.86 30.32
N MET A 498 -29.04 -19.12 30.10
CA MET A 498 -28.34 -20.03 29.16
C MET A 498 -28.52 -19.64 27.68
N ALA A 499 -29.60 -18.95 27.34
CA ALA A 499 -29.91 -18.58 25.95
C ALA A 499 -29.13 -17.37 25.40
N SER A 500 -28.43 -16.58 26.24
CA SER A 500 -27.59 -15.48 25.74
C SER A 500 -26.53 -15.03 26.77
N PRO A 501 -25.36 -15.69 26.83
CA PRO A 501 -24.35 -15.40 27.85
C PRO A 501 -23.65 -14.05 27.68
N THR A 502 -23.69 -13.45 26.48
CA THR A 502 -22.96 -12.22 26.18
C THR A 502 -23.84 -11.21 25.47
N SER A 503 -24.30 -10.20 26.21
CA SER A 503 -24.85 -8.98 25.61
C SER A 503 -23.68 -8.13 25.10
N ILE A 504 -23.46 -8.11 23.78
CA ILE A 504 -22.54 -7.14 23.18
C ILE A 504 -23.14 -5.75 23.38
N GLN A 505 -22.57 -4.98 24.30
CA GLN A 505 -22.89 -3.56 24.44
C GLN A 505 -22.15 -2.78 23.35
N THR A 506 -22.83 -2.57 22.21
CA THR A 506 -22.32 -1.71 21.15
C THR A 506 -22.37 -0.25 21.59
N GLN A 507 -21.21 0.33 21.89
CA GLN A 507 -21.09 1.78 22.08
C GLN A 507 -20.56 2.41 20.80
N ALA A 508 -21.42 3.17 20.11
CA ALA A 508 -21.03 3.91 18.91
C ALA A 508 -20.25 5.17 19.29
N VAL A 509 -18.97 5.25 18.91
CA VAL A 509 -18.08 6.38 19.22
C VAL A 509 -18.46 7.64 18.42
N PHE A 510 -18.80 7.47 17.14
CA PHE A 510 -19.27 8.55 16.24
C PHE A 510 -20.51 8.06 15.47
N PRO A 511 -21.71 8.11 16.08
CA PRO A 511 -22.91 7.58 15.47
C PRO A 511 -23.34 8.42 14.27
N VAL A 512 -23.59 7.75 13.13
CA VAL A 512 -24.20 8.35 11.93
C VAL A 512 -25.51 7.63 11.66
N ALA A 513 -26.62 8.37 11.71
CA ALA A 513 -27.96 7.79 11.78
C ALA A 513 -28.47 7.17 10.47
N ALA A 514 -27.95 7.60 9.31
CA ALA A 514 -28.40 7.13 8.00
C ALA A 514 -27.22 6.81 7.08
N TYR A 515 -27.34 5.75 6.27
CA TYR A 515 -26.31 5.36 5.29
C TYR A 515 -26.07 6.48 4.26
N GLY A 516 -27.14 7.16 3.83
CA GLY A 516 -27.05 8.32 2.95
C GLY A 516 -26.24 9.46 3.56
N SER A 517 -26.35 9.67 4.88
CA SER A 517 -25.52 10.68 5.58
C SER A 517 -24.05 10.26 5.64
N ALA A 518 -23.75 8.98 5.84
CA ALA A 518 -22.39 8.45 5.82
C ALA A 518 -21.72 8.56 4.44
N MET A 519 -22.52 8.45 3.36
CA MET A 519 -22.05 8.57 1.97
C MET A 519 -22.06 10.00 1.41
N ALA A 520 -22.75 10.95 2.07
CA ALA A 520 -22.81 12.34 1.63
C ALA A 520 -21.42 12.97 1.41
N PRO A 521 -20.41 12.83 2.29
CA PRO A 521 -19.05 13.32 2.06
C PRO A 521 -18.46 12.93 0.68
N LEU A 522 -18.69 11.70 0.22
CA LEU A 522 -18.21 11.23 -1.08
C LEU A 522 -18.96 11.91 -2.24
N PHE A 523 -20.30 11.87 -2.20
CA PHE A 523 -21.12 12.39 -3.29
C PHE A 523 -21.04 13.92 -3.41
N THR A 524 -20.96 14.64 -2.29
CA THR A 524 -20.76 16.08 -2.27
C THR A 524 -19.41 16.45 -2.88
N ASN A 525 -18.32 15.77 -2.51
CA ASN A 525 -17.00 16.01 -3.11
C ASN A 525 -17.00 15.77 -4.63
N LEU A 526 -17.65 14.69 -5.09
CA LEU A 526 -17.77 14.38 -6.51
C LEU A 526 -18.58 15.45 -7.26
N ALA A 527 -19.70 15.90 -6.70
CA ALA A 527 -20.50 16.99 -7.23
C ALA A 527 -19.70 18.31 -7.32
N LEU A 528 -18.92 18.66 -6.30
CA LEU A 528 -18.09 19.87 -6.32
C LEU A 528 -17.02 19.82 -7.42
N TRP A 529 -16.39 18.67 -7.65
CA TRP A 529 -15.43 18.50 -8.74
C TRP A 529 -16.08 18.58 -10.12
N ILE A 530 -17.22 17.90 -10.30
CA ILE A 530 -18.02 17.98 -11.53
C ILE A 530 -18.46 19.44 -11.78
N GLY A 531 -18.83 20.16 -10.72
CA GLY A 531 -19.13 21.59 -10.76
C GLY A 531 -17.95 22.42 -11.25
N ALA A 532 -16.78 22.27 -10.63
CA ALA A 532 -15.54 22.92 -11.05
C ALA A 532 -15.16 22.60 -12.51
N PHE A 533 -15.35 21.35 -12.94
CA PHE A 533 -15.10 20.93 -14.33
C PHE A 533 -16.08 21.54 -15.32
N SER A 534 -17.37 21.56 -15.00
CA SER A 534 -18.41 22.17 -15.85
C SER A 534 -18.15 23.65 -16.10
N LEU A 535 -17.63 24.39 -15.11
CA LEU A 535 -17.27 25.80 -15.24
C LEU A 535 -16.23 26.03 -16.33
N VAL A 536 -15.24 25.16 -16.44
CA VAL A 536 -14.16 25.28 -17.42
C VAL A 536 -14.56 24.75 -18.81
N LEU A 537 -15.59 23.92 -18.89
CA LEU A 537 -16.18 23.52 -20.17
C LEU A 537 -17.05 24.63 -20.78
N LEU A 538 -17.86 25.30 -19.97
CA LEU A 538 -18.86 26.25 -20.43
C LEU A 538 -18.34 27.68 -20.52
N LEU A 539 -17.50 28.11 -19.56
CA LEU A 539 -16.98 29.47 -19.54
C LEU A 539 -15.67 29.58 -20.30
N LYS A 540 -15.56 30.66 -21.06
CA LYS A 540 -14.36 31.06 -21.78
C LYS A 540 -13.20 31.30 -20.81
N LEU A 541 -12.05 30.67 -21.05
CA LEU A 541 -10.93 30.71 -20.09
C LEU A 541 -10.02 31.92 -20.31
N ASP A 542 -9.79 32.35 -21.56
CA ASP A 542 -8.98 33.55 -21.80
C ASP A 542 -9.74 34.83 -21.46
N VAL A 543 -8.98 35.83 -21.04
CA VAL A 543 -9.49 37.15 -20.67
C VAL A 543 -9.27 38.11 -21.83
N ASP A 544 -10.37 38.61 -22.39
CA ASP A 544 -10.34 39.66 -23.40
C ASP A 544 -9.88 40.99 -22.78
N GLU A 545 -9.12 41.80 -23.51
CA GLU A 545 -8.58 43.10 -23.04
C GLU A 545 -9.52 44.28 -23.33
N GLU A 546 -10.66 44.00 -23.97
CA GLU A 546 -11.65 44.99 -24.37
C GLU A 546 -12.21 45.75 -23.16
N GLY A 547 -12.11 47.08 -23.21
CA GLY A 547 -12.57 47.97 -22.13
C GLY A 547 -11.70 48.01 -20.87
N ILE A 548 -10.58 47.27 -20.80
CA ILE A 548 -9.69 47.22 -19.62
C ILE A 548 -8.24 47.63 -19.97
N GLY A 549 -7.80 47.42 -21.21
CA GLY A 549 -6.42 47.67 -21.65
C GLY A 549 -5.48 46.47 -21.41
N PRO A 550 -4.19 46.60 -21.77
CA PRO A 550 -3.22 45.51 -21.65
C PRO A 550 -2.97 45.16 -20.17
N ALA A 551 -3.14 43.88 -19.83
CA ALA A 551 -2.99 43.37 -18.46
C ALA A 551 -1.96 42.24 -18.39
N SER A 552 -1.27 42.11 -17.25
CA SER A 552 -0.29 41.04 -17.04
C SER A 552 -0.95 39.65 -17.07
N SER A 553 -0.18 38.61 -17.40
CA SER A 553 -0.67 37.22 -17.42
C SER A 553 -1.23 36.80 -16.05
N ALA A 554 -0.54 37.17 -14.97
CA ALA A 554 -0.97 36.91 -13.60
C ALA A 554 -2.29 37.64 -13.26
N THR A 555 -2.42 38.91 -13.66
CA THR A 555 -3.65 39.69 -13.44
C THR A 555 -4.85 39.05 -14.14
N LYS A 556 -4.67 38.55 -15.37
CA LYS A 556 -5.71 37.84 -16.13
C LYS A 556 -6.06 36.51 -15.49
N TYR A 557 -5.06 35.73 -15.09
CA TYR A 557 -5.26 34.43 -14.44
C TYR A 557 -6.09 34.58 -13.16
N VAL A 558 -5.66 35.46 -12.25
CA VAL A 558 -6.39 35.72 -11.00
C VAL A 558 -7.77 36.31 -11.27
N GLY A 559 -7.91 37.22 -12.24
CA GLY A 559 -9.20 37.83 -12.58
C GLY A 559 -10.24 36.83 -13.08
N ARG A 560 -9.84 35.87 -13.92
CA ARG A 560 -10.72 34.79 -14.38
C ARG A 560 -10.96 33.75 -13.28
N TRP A 561 -9.94 33.38 -12.51
CA TRP A 561 -10.11 32.48 -11.37
C TRP A 561 -11.15 33.04 -10.37
N MET A 562 -11.14 34.34 -10.07
CA MET A 562 -12.16 34.96 -9.20
C MET A 562 -13.59 34.76 -9.72
N LEU A 563 -13.79 34.81 -11.05
CA LEU A 563 -15.10 34.57 -11.65
C LEU A 563 -15.53 33.10 -11.48
N LEU A 564 -14.62 32.16 -11.74
CA LEU A 564 -14.90 30.74 -11.58
C LEU A 564 -15.11 30.38 -10.10
N ALA A 565 -14.30 30.93 -9.20
CA ALA A 565 -14.42 30.74 -7.76
C ALA A 565 -15.77 31.27 -7.26
N PHE A 566 -16.24 32.41 -7.74
CA PHE A 566 -17.58 32.93 -7.41
C PHE A 566 -18.69 31.92 -7.77
N PHE A 567 -18.69 31.36 -8.97
CA PHE A 567 -19.66 30.33 -9.34
C PHE A 567 -19.42 28.99 -8.62
N GLY A 568 -18.18 28.65 -8.30
CA GLY A 568 -17.83 27.50 -7.47
C GLY A 568 -18.40 27.63 -6.05
N VAL A 569 -18.40 28.83 -5.46
CA VAL A 569 -19.06 29.10 -4.18
C VAL A 569 -20.57 28.93 -4.30
N ILE A 570 -21.19 29.42 -5.38
CA ILE A 570 -22.62 29.20 -5.63
C ILE A 570 -22.94 27.71 -5.74
N GLN A 571 -22.15 26.95 -6.52
CA GLN A 571 -22.32 25.49 -6.62
C GLN A 571 -22.17 24.81 -5.26
N ALA A 572 -21.18 25.21 -4.47
CA ALA A 572 -21.00 24.66 -3.12
C ALA A 572 -22.18 24.95 -2.20
N LEU A 573 -22.71 26.18 -2.24
CA LEU A 573 -23.90 26.55 -1.50
C LEU A 573 -25.11 25.74 -1.95
N VAL A 574 -25.35 25.62 -3.26
CA VAL A 574 -26.46 24.83 -3.78
C VAL A 574 -26.35 23.38 -3.31
N VAL A 575 -25.24 22.71 -3.59
CA VAL A 575 -25.01 21.30 -3.22
C VAL A 575 -25.22 21.10 -1.72
N SER A 576 -24.50 21.86 -0.88
CA SER A 576 -24.52 21.66 0.57
C SER A 576 -25.84 22.07 1.25
N ILE A 577 -26.52 23.12 0.78
CA ILE A 577 -27.85 23.47 1.28
C ILE A 577 -28.85 22.39 0.89
N GLY A 578 -28.77 21.85 -0.33
CA GLY A 578 -29.62 20.73 -0.73
C GLY A 578 -29.37 19.47 0.09
N ASP A 579 -28.12 19.14 0.40
CA ASP A 579 -27.76 18.03 1.30
C ASP A 579 -28.39 18.22 2.68
N LEU A 580 -28.37 19.45 3.21
CA LEU A 580 -29.04 19.78 4.47
C LEU A 580 -30.58 19.70 4.39
N ILE A 581 -31.18 20.05 3.25
CA ILE A 581 -32.63 19.93 3.02
C ILE A 581 -33.05 18.46 2.94
N ILE A 582 -32.24 17.61 2.32
CA ILE A 582 -32.45 16.15 2.27
C ILE A 582 -32.39 15.54 3.67
N GLY A 583 -31.71 16.20 4.60
CA GLY A 583 -31.63 15.81 6.00
C GLY A 583 -30.31 15.17 6.39
N VAL A 584 -29.24 15.35 5.57
CA VAL A 584 -27.91 14.82 5.88
C VAL A 584 -27.48 15.24 7.29
N GLN A 585 -27.11 14.24 8.10
CA GLN A 585 -26.64 14.46 9.46
C GLN A 585 -25.40 15.37 9.44
N THR A 586 -25.41 16.40 10.30
CA THR A 586 -24.26 17.27 10.50
C THR A 586 -24.15 17.65 11.96
N VAL A 587 -22.92 17.65 12.47
CA VAL A 587 -22.57 18.12 13.81
C VAL A 587 -22.74 19.64 13.88
N SER A 588 -22.36 20.33 12.80
CA SER A 588 -22.50 21.78 12.66
C SER A 588 -22.82 22.15 11.21
N ARG A 589 -24.07 22.58 10.97
CA ARG A 589 -24.56 22.99 9.64
C ARG A 589 -23.70 24.09 9.00
N PRO A 590 -23.30 25.17 9.70
CA PRO A 590 -22.44 26.20 9.11
C PRO A 590 -21.05 25.65 8.73
N THR A 591 -20.51 24.74 9.54
CA THR A 591 -19.18 24.16 9.27
C THR A 591 -19.21 23.21 8.07
N PHE A 592 -20.28 22.44 7.90
CA PHE A 592 -20.50 21.61 6.71
C PHE A 592 -20.53 22.45 5.41
N VAL A 593 -21.30 23.54 5.42
CA VAL A 593 -21.39 24.47 4.28
C VAL A 593 -20.05 25.17 4.04
N GLY A 594 -19.39 25.67 5.09
CA GLY A 594 -18.07 26.31 4.99
C GLY A 594 -17.01 25.37 4.42
N THR A 595 -17.03 24.09 4.83
CA THR A 595 -16.13 23.05 4.32
C THR A 595 -16.36 22.80 2.83
N SER A 596 -17.63 22.70 2.40
CA SER A 596 -17.98 22.59 0.97
C SER A 596 -17.45 23.76 0.14
N ILE A 597 -17.53 24.99 0.67
CA ILE A 597 -17.04 26.19 -0.03
C ILE A 597 -15.51 26.12 -0.20
N ILE A 598 -14.78 25.78 0.87
CA ILE A 598 -13.32 25.66 0.82
C ILE A 598 -12.90 24.58 -0.19
N ILE A 599 -13.52 23.39 -0.11
CA ILE A 599 -13.28 22.28 -1.04
C ILE A 599 -13.53 22.72 -2.49
N SER A 600 -14.66 23.40 -2.76
CA SER A 600 -14.99 23.90 -4.09
C SER A 600 -13.95 24.87 -4.63
N MET A 601 -13.46 25.79 -3.81
CA MET A 601 -12.40 26.73 -4.22
C MET A 601 -11.10 26.01 -4.55
N VAL A 602 -10.74 24.98 -3.80
CA VAL A 602 -9.56 24.15 -4.07
C VAL A 602 -9.73 23.41 -5.39
N TYR A 603 -10.87 22.76 -5.61
CA TYR A 603 -11.15 22.02 -6.84
C TYR A 603 -11.19 22.94 -8.07
N VAL A 604 -11.82 24.12 -7.97
CA VAL A 604 -11.77 25.14 -9.01
C VAL A 604 -10.33 25.54 -9.30
N SER A 605 -9.48 25.70 -8.28
CA SER A 605 -8.06 26.08 -8.48
C SER A 605 -7.28 25.00 -9.24
N ILE A 606 -7.45 23.73 -8.89
CA ILE A 606 -6.78 22.60 -9.55
C ILE A 606 -7.28 22.46 -11.00
N VAL A 607 -8.60 22.39 -11.19
CA VAL A 607 -9.23 22.20 -12.51
C VAL A 607 -8.92 23.38 -13.43
N TYR A 608 -8.94 24.61 -12.91
CA TYR A 608 -8.58 25.81 -13.66
C TYR A 608 -7.10 25.81 -14.03
N MET A 609 -6.20 25.47 -13.10
CA MET A 609 -4.76 25.34 -13.40
C MET A 609 -4.53 24.37 -14.56
N LEU A 610 -5.03 23.13 -14.46
CA LEU A 610 -4.82 22.11 -15.49
C LEU A 610 -5.37 22.56 -16.85
N SER A 611 -6.59 23.10 -16.85
CA SER A 611 -7.27 23.49 -18.08
C SER A 611 -6.70 24.75 -18.71
N THR A 612 -6.12 25.68 -17.94
CA THR A 612 -5.47 26.87 -18.52
C THR A 612 -4.08 26.56 -19.06
N CYS A 613 -3.33 25.73 -18.34
CA CYS A 613 -1.96 25.34 -18.70
C CYS A 613 -1.96 24.43 -19.91
N PHE A 614 -2.87 23.46 -19.99
CA PHE A 614 -2.86 22.41 -21.02
C PHE A 614 -4.10 22.40 -21.94
N GLN A 615 -5.03 23.35 -21.79
CA GLN A 615 -6.24 23.49 -22.63
C GLN A 615 -7.05 22.17 -22.70
N HIS A 616 -7.31 21.66 -23.91
CA HIS A 616 -8.09 20.43 -24.11
C HIS A 616 -7.46 19.20 -23.46
N ILE A 617 -6.12 19.10 -23.42
CA ILE A 617 -5.41 18.01 -22.74
C ILE A 617 -5.62 18.11 -21.24
N GLY A 618 -5.55 19.32 -20.68
CA GLY A 618 -5.81 19.58 -19.27
C GLY A 618 -7.22 19.18 -18.86
N LYS A 619 -8.22 19.48 -19.69
CA LYS A 619 -9.60 19.04 -19.49
C LYS A 619 -9.72 17.51 -19.47
N GLY A 620 -8.99 16.80 -20.34
CA GLY A 620 -8.91 15.34 -20.31
C GLY A 620 -8.28 14.81 -19.01
N LEU A 621 -7.18 15.42 -18.56
CA LEU A 621 -6.52 15.08 -17.29
C LEU A 621 -7.45 15.25 -16.08
N CYS A 622 -8.28 16.30 -16.06
CA CYS A 622 -9.27 16.49 -14.99
C CYS A 622 -10.26 15.32 -14.88
N VAL A 623 -10.65 14.72 -16.02
CA VAL A 623 -11.54 13.55 -16.05
C VAL A 623 -10.81 12.29 -15.57
N VAL A 624 -9.56 12.08 -16.03
CA VAL A 624 -8.74 10.94 -15.58
C VAL A 624 -8.51 10.99 -14.06
N ILE A 625 -8.15 12.16 -13.53
CA ILE A 625 -7.96 12.37 -12.09
C ILE A 625 -9.29 12.13 -11.35
N MET A 626 -10.42 12.62 -11.87
CA MET A 626 -11.74 12.37 -11.27
C MET A 626 -12.04 10.87 -11.14
N VAL A 627 -11.84 10.09 -12.21
CA VAL A 627 -12.12 8.65 -12.21
C VAL A 627 -11.19 7.91 -11.25
N MET A 628 -9.91 8.29 -11.19
CA MET A 628 -8.93 7.70 -10.29
C MET A 628 -9.24 7.97 -8.81
N GLN A 629 -9.83 9.12 -8.51
CA GLN A 629 -10.16 9.52 -7.13
C GLN A 629 -11.30 8.71 -6.51
N ILE A 630 -12.23 8.16 -7.31
CA ILE A 630 -13.39 7.42 -6.79
C ILE A 630 -12.95 6.21 -5.94
N PRO A 631 -12.14 5.28 -6.46
CA PRO A 631 -11.53 4.23 -5.65
C PRO A 631 -10.39 4.75 -4.78
N GLY A 632 -9.53 5.65 -5.29
CA GLY A 632 -8.27 6.03 -4.64
C GLY A 632 -8.38 6.87 -3.37
N SER A 633 -9.56 7.36 -2.99
CA SER A 633 -9.72 8.35 -1.89
C SER A 633 -10.45 7.82 -0.65
N ALA A 634 -10.57 6.50 -0.51
CA ALA A 634 -11.22 5.84 0.62
C ALA A 634 -12.68 6.27 0.89
N GLY A 635 -13.41 6.63 -0.18
CA GLY A 635 -14.79 7.12 -0.09
C GLY A 635 -15.80 6.03 0.24
N LEU A 636 -15.69 4.89 -0.45
CA LEU A 636 -16.60 3.74 -0.31
C LEU A 636 -16.02 2.63 0.57
N TYR A 637 -14.73 2.34 0.40
CA TYR A 637 -14.03 1.28 1.12
C TYR A 637 -12.84 1.87 1.89
N PRO A 638 -12.44 1.27 3.02
CA PRO A 638 -11.15 1.56 3.65
C PRO A 638 -10.02 1.42 2.64
N ILE A 639 -9.02 2.31 2.71
CA ILE A 639 -7.93 2.34 1.73
C ILE A 639 -7.08 1.06 1.78
N GLU A 640 -7.02 0.42 2.95
CA GLU A 640 -6.32 -0.82 3.24
C GLU A 640 -6.87 -2.01 2.44
N MET A 641 -8.16 -1.98 2.08
CA MET A 641 -8.80 -3.01 1.27
C MET A 641 -8.51 -2.89 -0.23
N LEU A 642 -7.87 -1.79 -0.66
CA LEU A 642 -7.62 -1.53 -2.08
C LEU A 642 -6.21 -1.97 -2.51
N PRO A 643 -6.01 -2.31 -3.81
CA PRO A 643 -4.70 -2.65 -4.34
C PRO A 643 -3.62 -1.60 -4.05
N SER A 644 -2.35 -2.04 -4.00
CA SER A 644 -1.18 -1.20 -3.66
C SER A 644 -1.09 0.09 -4.50
N PHE A 645 -1.46 0.03 -5.78
CA PHE A 645 -1.53 1.20 -6.67
C PHE A 645 -2.42 2.33 -6.12
N PHE A 646 -3.63 2.01 -5.63
CA PHE A 646 -4.54 3.01 -5.07
C PHE A 646 -4.06 3.51 -3.71
N ARG A 647 -3.46 2.63 -2.89
CA ARG A 647 -2.83 2.99 -1.62
C ARG A 647 -1.68 3.98 -1.81
N PHE A 648 -0.86 3.80 -2.85
CA PHE A 648 0.23 4.71 -3.21
C PHE A 648 -0.28 6.08 -3.64
N LEU A 649 -1.36 6.14 -4.43
CA LEU A 649 -1.91 7.39 -4.93
C LEU A 649 -2.71 8.17 -3.87
N HIS A 650 -3.35 7.48 -2.93
CA HIS A 650 -4.25 8.06 -1.94
C HIS A 650 -3.76 9.35 -1.24
N PRO A 651 -2.49 9.50 -0.83
CA PRO A 651 -2.01 10.73 -0.18
C PRO A 651 -1.96 11.96 -1.10
N VAL A 652 -1.92 11.77 -2.42
CA VAL A 652 -1.80 12.83 -3.43
C VAL A 652 -3.16 13.26 -3.99
N LEU A 653 -4.22 12.49 -3.69
CA LEU A 653 -5.55 12.73 -4.21
C LEU A 653 -6.29 13.76 -3.34
N PRO A 654 -6.78 14.88 -3.91
CA PRO A 654 -7.46 15.90 -3.11
C PRO A 654 -8.80 15.42 -2.52
N PHE A 655 -9.49 14.46 -3.14
CA PHE A 655 -10.71 13.83 -2.58
C PHE A 655 -10.47 13.17 -1.22
N THR A 656 -9.27 12.64 -0.98
CA THR A 656 -8.92 12.01 0.31
C THR A 656 -9.15 12.98 1.46
N TYR A 657 -8.64 14.21 1.30
CA TYR A 657 -8.74 15.24 2.33
C TYR A 657 -10.10 15.93 2.32
N GLY A 658 -10.72 16.10 1.15
CA GLY A 658 -12.08 16.62 1.02
C GLY A 658 -13.13 15.74 1.71
N ILE A 659 -13.04 14.41 1.52
CA ILE A 659 -13.94 13.45 2.17
C ILE A 659 -13.68 13.40 3.68
N LYS A 660 -12.41 13.37 4.11
CA LYS A 660 -12.06 13.42 5.54
C LYS A 660 -12.62 14.67 6.23
N ALA A 661 -12.38 15.86 5.67
CA ALA A 661 -12.91 17.11 6.24
C ALA A 661 -14.44 17.11 6.33
N MET A 662 -15.14 16.60 5.31
CA MET A 662 -16.60 16.48 5.38
C MET A 662 -17.09 15.42 6.37
N ARG A 663 -16.40 14.28 6.51
CA ARG A 663 -16.73 13.25 7.50
C ARG A 663 -16.69 13.81 8.92
N GLU A 664 -15.70 14.64 9.26
CA GLU A 664 -15.63 15.32 10.57
C GLU A 664 -16.88 16.19 10.83
N THR A 665 -17.38 16.88 9.81
CA THR A 665 -18.59 17.71 9.94
C THR A 665 -19.89 16.90 10.02
N VAL A 666 -19.89 15.63 9.63
CA VAL A 666 -21.04 14.71 9.63
C VAL A 666 -21.06 13.82 10.88
N GLY A 667 -19.93 13.16 11.18
CA GLY A 667 -19.81 12.15 12.24
C GLY A 667 -19.27 12.67 13.57
N GLY A 668 -18.53 13.78 13.58
CA GLY A 668 -17.93 14.34 14.79
C GLY A 668 -16.50 14.79 14.55
N PHE A 669 -16.05 15.81 15.29
CA PHE A 669 -14.68 16.30 15.21
C PHE A 669 -13.75 15.50 16.13
N TYR A 670 -12.60 15.08 15.61
CA TYR A 670 -11.56 14.40 16.36
C TYR A 670 -10.21 15.13 16.28
N ARG A 671 -9.71 15.57 17.44
CA ARG A 671 -8.42 16.29 17.61
C ARG A 671 -8.26 17.42 16.59
N HIS A 672 -7.27 17.31 15.70
CA HIS A 672 -6.95 18.32 14.68
C HIS A 672 -7.14 17.78 13.25
N GLU A 673 -7.78 16.62 13.07
CA GLU A 673 -7.93 15.97 11.76
C GLU A 673 -8.64 16.85 10.74
N TYR A 674 -9.70 17.56 11.17
CA TYR A 674 -10.38 18.55 10.35
C TYR A 674 -9.43 19.63 9.79
N PHE A 675 -8.58 20.21 10.66
CA PHE A 675 -7.64 21.25 10.25
C PHE A 675 -6.49 20.71 9.42
N LEU A 676 -6.02 19.49 9.70
CA LEU A 676 -4.99 18.82 8.89
C LEU A 676 -5.52 18.55 7.47
N ALA A 677 -6.76 18.08 7.34
CA ALA A 677 -7.41 17.88 6.05
C ALA A 677 -7.59 19.18 5.27
N LEU A 678 -8.03 20.26 5.92
CA LEU A 678 -8.11 21.58 5.29
C LEU A 678 -6.73 22.14 4.92
N GLY A 679 -5.72 21.94 5.76
CA GLY A 679 -4.34 22.34 5.51
C GLY A 679 -3.76 21.65 4.27
N ALA A 680 -3.96 20.33 4.16
CA ALA A 680 -3.56 19.54 2.99
C ALA A 680 -4.26 20.04 1.72
N LEU A 681 -5.57 20.31 1.76
CA LEU A 681 -6.30 20.92 0.64
C LEU A 681 -5.76 22.31 0.28
N GLY A 682 -5.38 23.11 1.29
CA GLY A 682 -4.72 24.39 1.11
C GLY A 682 -3.40 24.28 0.35
N VAL A 683 -2.59 23.26 0.65
CA VAL A 683 -1.35 22.95 -0.10
C VAL A 683 -1.66 22.63 -1.56
N HIS A 684 -2.69 21.83 -1.85
CA HIS A 684 -3.09 21.53 -3.23
C HIS A 684 -3.48 22.79 -4.01
N ALA A 685 -4.25 23.69 -3.37
CA ALA A 685 -4.58 24.98 -3.98
C ALA A 685 -3.33 25.83 -4.22
N LEU A 686 -2.41 25.91 -3.25
CA LEU A 686 -1.16 26.65 -3.37
C LEU A 686 -0.32 26.13 -4.55
N VAL A 687 -0.14 24.81 -4.65
CA VAL A 687 0.58 24.16 -5.76
C VAL A 687 -0.10 24.47 -7.09
N ALA A 688 -1.43 24.39 -7.18
CA ALA A 688 -2.17 24.75 -8.38
C ALA A 688 -1.97 26.22 -8.79
N PHE A 689 -1.95 27.15 -7.83
CA PHE A 689 -1.67 28.56 -8.11
C PHE A 689 -0.23 28.80 -8.57
N VAL A 690 0.75 28.18 -7.91
CA VAL A 690 2.17 28.29 -8.27
C VAL A 690 2.40 27.78 -9.69
N ILE A 691 1.89 26.58 -10.01
CA ILE A 691 1.98 26.00 -11.36
C ILE A 691 1.23 26.87 -12.37
N GLY A 692 0.00 27.28 -12.07
CA GLY A 692 -0.82 28.10 -12.95
C GLY A 692 -0.18 29.44 -13.31
N LEU A 693 0.49 30.10 -12.35
CA LEU A 693 1.16 31.38 -12.57
C LEU A 693 2.53 31.22 -13.23
N ALA A 694 3.32 30.21 -12.83
CA ALA A 694 4.68 30.00 -13.32
C ALA A 694 4.72 29.34 -14.70
N LEU A 695 3.89 28.30 -14.92
CA LEU A 695 3.97 27.46 -16.11
C LEU A 695 3.21 28.04 -17.31
N ARG A 696 2.12 28.78 -17.06
CA ARG A 696 1.27 29.34 -18.12
C ARG A 696 2.04 30.15 -19.16
N PRO A 697 2.93 31.11 -18.83
CA PRO A 697 3.68 31.88 -19.82
C PRO A 697 4.52 31.04 -20.79
N PHE A 698 5.01 29.89 -20.34
CA PHE A 698 5.84 28.99 -21.16
C PHE A 698 4.99 28.14 -22.12
N LEU A 699 3.76 27.81 -21.72
CA LEU A 699 2.86 26.95 -22.49
C LEU A 699 1.98 27.71 -23.49
N VAL A 700 1.94 29.05 -23.47
CA VAL A 700 1.09 29.85 -24.40
C VAL A 700 1.33 29.48 -25.87
N ASN A 701 2.58 29.32 -26.29
CA ASN A 701 2.91 28.97 -27.67
C ASN A 701 2.51 27.54 -28.03
N LEU A 702 2.67 26.61 -27.07
CA LEU A 702 2.25 25.22 -27.23
C LEU A 702 0.74 25.11 -27.35
N ASN A 703 0.02 25.83 -26.49
CA ASN A 703 -1.44 25.87 -26.50
C ASN A 703 -1.97 26.48 -27.79
N ALA A 704 -1.37 27.58 -28.28
CA ALA A 704 -1.78 28.18 -29.55
C ALA A 704 -1.66 27.23 -30.74
N MET A 705 -0.60 26.43 -30.76
CA MET A 705 -0.40 25.40 -31.78
C MET A 705 -1.45 24.29 -31.69
N ILE A 706 -1.64 23.70 -30.51
CA ILE A 706 -2.59 22.60 -30.31
C ILE A 706 -4.01 23.06 -30.63
N THR A 707 -4.39 24.25 -30.19
CA THR A 707 -5.69 24.86 -30.49
C THR A 707 -5.86 25.05 -32.00
N ARG A 708 -4.85 25.54 -32.72
CA ARG A 708 -4.92 25.72 -34.19
C ARG A 708 -5.10 24.37 -34.90
N ASP A 709 -4.34 23.37 -34.49
CA ASP A 709 -4.39 22.03 -35.08
C ASP A 709 -5.75 21.36 -34.80
N LEU A 710 -6.28 21.47 -33.59
CA LEU A 710 -7.63 20.98 -33.25
C LEU A 710 -8.72 21.74 -34.02
N ALA A 711 -8.60 23.06 -34.15
CA ALA A 711 -9.54 23.87 -34.93
C ALA A 711 -9.59 23.46 -36.41
N SER A 712 -8.46 22.99 -36.96
CA SER A 712 -8.37 22.57 -38.36
C SER A 712 -9.27 21.37 -38.70
N SER A 713 -9.69 20.58 -37.70
CA SER A 713 -10.62 19.48 -37.91
C SER A 713 -12.07 19.93 -38.14
N GLY A 714 -12.40 21.18 -37.77
CA GLY A 714 -13.77 21.72 -37.80
C GLY A 714 -14.73 21.11 -36.77
N LEU A 715 -14.29 20.13 -35.98
CA LEU A 715 -15.14 19.41 -35.00
C LEU A 715 -14.92 19.88 -33.56
N PHE A 716 -13.76 20.47 -33.24
CA PHE A 716 -13.44 20.93 -31.90
C PHE A 716 -13.71 22.42 -31.72
N VAL A 717 -14.39 22.77 -30.62
CA VAL A 717 -14.55 24.16 -30.18
C VAL A 717 -13.20 24.65 -29.65
N ALA A 718 -12.47 25.39 -30.48
CA ALA A 718 -11.12 25.86 -30.17
C ALA A 718 -11.12 27.36 -29.85
N GLU A 719 -10.69 27.73 -28.65
CA GLU A 719 -10.62 29.13 -28.23
C GLU A 719 -9.37 29.80 -28.82
N ALA A 720 -9.54 30.85 -29.63
CA ALA A 720 -8.41 31.55 -30.27
C ALA A 720 -7.51 32.23 -29.22
N THR A 721 -6.42 31.56 -28.85
CA THR A 721 -5.41 32.12 -27.95
C THR A 721 -4.67 33.26 -28.67
N ARG A 722 -4.80 34.49 -28.18
CA ARG A 722 -4.05 35.64 -28.71
C ARG A 722 -2.57 35.46 -28.38
N VAL A 723 -1.76 35.13 -29.38
CA VAL A 723 -0.31 34.93 -29.26
C VAL A 723 0.36 36.25 -28.80
N PRO A 724 1.14 36.27 -27.70
CA PRO A 724 1.92 37.44 -27.33
C PRO A 724 3.02 37.73 -28.37
N SER A 725 3.43 38.99 -28.47
CA SER A 725 4.28 39.58 -29.52
C SER A 725 5.72 39.02 -29.67
N ASN A 726 6.10 37.97 -28.94
CA ASN A 726 7.45 37.38 -28.95
C ASN A 726 7.47 36.01 -29.66
N ARG A 727 7.24 36.01 -30.97
CA ARG A 727 7.19 34.80 -31.82
C ARG A 727 8.57 34.13 -32.06
N TYR A 728 9.68 34.85 -31.84
CA TYR A 728 11.05 34.37 -32.12
C TYR A 728 11.97 34.49 -30.89
N ARG A 729 12.99 33.64 -30.73
CA ARG A 729 14.00 33.76 -29.63
C ARG A 729 15.04 34.85 -29.96
N LEU A 730 15.58 35.53 -28.95
CA LEU A 730 16.55 36.63 -29.18
C LEU A 730 17.81 36.11 -29.87
N THR A 731 18.30 34.94 -29.44
CA THR A 731 19.43 34.25 -30.07
C THR A 731 19.20 33.93 -31.53
N GLN A 732 17.96 33.63 -31.93
CA GLN A 732 17.60 33.36 -33.33
C GLN A 732 17.57 34.64 -34.16
N ILE A 733 17.06 35.74 -33.60
CA ILE A 733 17.05 37.06 -34.25
C ILE A 733 18.49 37.55 -34.45
N VAL A 734 19.35 37.42 -33.42
CA VAL A 734 20.76 37.81 -33.50
C VAL A 734 21.52 36.91 -34.49
N ALA A 735 21.31 35.60 -34.47
CA ALA A 735 21.92 34.68 -35.43
C ALA A 735 21.49 34.98 -36.87
N ALA A 736 20.21 35.28 -37.10
CA ALA A 736 19.69 35.64 -38.42
C ALA A 736 20.20 37.01 -38.93
N LEU A 737 20.63 37.91 -38.03
CA LEU A 737 21.26 39.20 -38.37
C LEU A 737 22.78 39.09 -38.56
N ALA A 738 23.43 38.15 -37.86
CA ALA A 738 24.88 37.96 -37.92
C ALA A 738 25.32 37.25 -39.21
N ASP A 739 24.57 36.23 -39.65
CA ASP A 739 24.81 35.50 -40.90
C ASP A 739 23.47 35.02 -41.47
N HIS A 740 22.83 35.87 -42.27
CA HIS A 740 21.49 35.60 -42.79
C HIS A 740 21.45 34.36 -43.70
N GLU A 741 22.40 34.26 -44.63
CA GLU A 741 22.46 33.14 -45.58
C GLU A 741 22.85 31.82 -44.90
N GLY A 742 23.82 31.83 -43.99
CA GLY A 742 24.23 30.64 -43.24
C GLY A 742 23.16 30.18 -42.25
N PHE A 743 22.44 31.11 -41.61
CA PHE A 743 21.27 30.80 -40.79
C PHE A 743 20.16 30.16 -41.63
N GLN A 744 19.82 30.73 -42.78
CA GLN A 744 18.79 30.19 -43.68
C GLN A 744 19.17 28.79 -44.21
N ARG A 745 20.42 28.59 -44.64
CA ARG A 745 20.93 27.28 -45.11
C ARG A 745 20.93 26.22 -44.01
N SER A 746 21.39 26.57 -42.80
CA SER A 746 21.45 25.61 -41.68
C SER A 746 20.07 25.21 -41.17
N VAL A 747 19.14 26.16 -41.08
CA VAL A 747 17.76 25.91 -40.65
C VAL A 747 16.99 25.10 -41.70
N SER A 748 17.11 25.44 -42.98
CA SER A 748 16.43 24.70 -44.07
C SER A 748 16.93 23.26 -44.17
N ALA A 749 18.24 23.01 -44.04
CA ALA A 749 18.80 21.65 -44.00
C ALA A 749 18.28 20.85 -42.80
N ARG A 750 18.18 21.46 -41.61
CA ARG A 750 17.61 20.82 -40.41
C ARG A 750 16.12 20.51 -40.58
N ALA A 751 15.35 21.44 -41.12
CA ALA A 751 13.92 21.27 -41.37
C ALA A 751 13.66 20.16 -42.39
N ALA A 752 14.41 20.11 -43.50
CA ALA A 752 14.30 19.06 -44.50
C ALA A 752 14.64 17.66 -43.93
N ARG A 753 15.67 17.56 -43.08
CA ARG A 753 16.01 16.31 -42.37
C ARG A 753 14.90 15.88 -41.42
N PHE A 754 14.30 16.81 -40.70
CA PHE A 754 13.21 16.54 -39.77
C PHE A 754 11.93 16.11 -40.50
N GLU A 755 11.50 16.83 -41.54
CA GLU A 755 10.30 16.49 -42.34
C GLU A 755 10.40 15.12 -43.01
N ARG A 756 11.59 14.68 -43.43
CA ARG A 756 11.79 13.31 -43.94
C ARG A 756 11.55 12.22 -42.88
N ARG A 757 11.86 12.50 -41.60
CA ARG A 757 11.73 11.53 -40.48
C ARG A 757 10.38 11.63 -39.76
N TYR A 758 9.77 12.82 -39.77
CA TYR A 758 8.51 13.12 -39.09
C TYR A 758 7.38 12.11 -39.36
N PRO A 759 7.05 11.73 -40.61
CA PRO A 759 5.96 10.77 -40.86
C PRO A 759 6.26 9.37 -40.30
N ARG A 760 7.53 8.96 -40.27
CA ARG A 760 7.94 7.68 -39.65
C ARG A 760 7.85 7.74 -38.13
N MET A 761 8.36 8.80 -37.51
CA MET A 761 8.29 8.98 -36.05
C MET A 761 6.83 9.07 -35.56
N ARG A 762 5.98 9.82 -36.29
CA ARG A 762 4.55 9.94 -35.99
C ARG A 762 3.82 8.61 -36.12
N ARG A 763 4.04 7.88 -37.22
CA ARG A 763 3.44 6.54 -37.41
C ARG A 763 3.92 5.56 -36.34
N GLY A 764 5.22 5.56 -36.03
CA GLY A 764 5.80 4.72 -34.97
C GLY A 764 5.17 5.00 -33.62
N ALA A 765 5.03 6.28 -33.23
CA ALA A 765 4.38 6.67 -31.99
C ALA A 765 2.89 6.27 -31.93
N ILE A 766 2.14 6.40 -33.03
CA ILE A 766 0.74 5.95 -33.09
C ILE A 766 0.66 4.43 -32.98
N VAL A 767 1.51 3.70 -33.71
CA VAL A 767 1.55 2.23 -33.66
C VAL A 767 1.91 1.74 -32.27
N LEU A 768 2.96 2.28 -31.64
CA LEU A 768 3.33 1.96 -30.26
C LEU A 768 2.27 2.42 -29.24
N GLY A 769 1.59 3.53 -29.52
CA GLY A 769 0.47 4.02 -28.72
C GLY A 769 -0.76 3.13 -28.76
N VAL A 770 -0.85 2.18 -29.70
CA VAL A 770 -1.92 1.16 -29.75
C VAL A 770 -1.40 -0.21 -29.36
N LEU A 771 -0.24 -0.62 -29.88
CA LEU A 771 0.33 -1.95 -29.64
C LEU A 771 0.72 -2.19 -28.19
N VAL A 772 1.36 -1.23 -27.53
CA VAL A 772 1.81 -1.42 -26.13
C VAL A 772 0.60 -1.50 -25.18
N PRO A 773 -0.40 -0.59 -25.26
CA PRO A 773 -1.71 -0.80 -24.63
C PRO A 773 -2.36 -2.15 -24.87
N ALA A 774 -2.40 -2.60 -26.13
CA ALA A 774 -3.01 -3.89 -26.48
C ALA A 774 -2.23 -5.06 -25.87
N ALA A 775 -0.89 -5.00 -25.88
CA ALA A 775 -0.03 -6.00 -25.26
C ALA A 775 -0.20 -6.01 -23.74
N LEU A 776 -0.20 -4.85 -23.08
CA LEU A 776 -0.47 -4.72 -21.65
C LEU A 776 -1.88 -5.24 -21.29
N ALA A 777 -2.88 -4.99 -22.13
CA ALA A 777 -4.22 -5.53 -21.94
C ALA A 777 -4.24 -7.06 -22.02
N VAL A 778 -3.53 -7.67 -22.98
CA VAL A 778 -3.40 -9.13 -23.06
C VAL A 778 -2.64 -9.70 -21.85
N LEU A 779 -1.56 -9.04 -21.42
CA LEU A 779 -0.75 -9.43 -20.26
C LEU A 779 -1.55 -9.32 -18.94
N SER A 780 -2.47 -8.35 -18.86
CA SER A 780 -3.37 -8.22 -17.71
C SER A 780 -4.35 -9.38 -17.55
N VAL A 781 -4.64 -10.11 -18.63
CA VAL A 781 -5.50 -11.31 -18.59
C VAL A 781 -4.77 -12.50 -17.96
N THR A 782 -3.44 -12.54 -18.06
CA THR A 782 -2.63 -13.67 -17.55
C THR A 782 -2.27 -13.55 -16.07
N ASN A 783 -2.34 -12.37 -15.46
CA ASN A 783 -2.00 -12.18 -14.04
C ASN A 783 -2.95 -11.18 -13.34
N ALA A 784 -4.01 -11.71 -12.71
CA ALA A 784 -5.06 -10.90 -12.09
C ALA A 784 -4.56 -10.04 -10.90
N ALA A 785 -3.50 -10.47 -10.21
CA ALA A 785 -2.95 -9.77 -9.05
C ALA A 785 -2.28 -8.43 -9.42
N GLU A 786 -1.82 -8.27 -10.66
CA GLU A 786 -1.09 -7.08 -11.12
C GLU A 786 -1.92 -6.13 -12.00
N VAL A 787 -3.19 -6.45 -12.27
CA VAL A 787 -4.06 -5.66 -13.15
C VAL A 787 -4.06 -4.15 -12.82
N PRO A 788 -4.11 -3.72 -11.54
CA PRO A 788 -4.04 -2.29 -11.19
C PRO A 788 -2.70 -1.64 -11.56
N VAL A 789 -1.59 -2.36 -11.41
CA VAL A 789 -0.24 -1.89 -11.78
C VAL A 789 -0.13 -1.79 -13.30
N VAL A 790 -0.63 -2.79 -14.03
CA VAL A 790 -0.67 -2.80 -15.49
C VAL A 790 -1.53 -1.65 -16.02
N LEU A 791 -2.69 -1.38 -15.42
CA LEU A 791 -3.54 -0.22 -15.73
C LEU A 791 -2.83 1.11 -15.44
N GLY A 792 -2.10 1.20 -14.32
CA GLY A 792 -1.26 2.35 -14.00
C GLY A 792 -0.18 2.59 -15.07
N ALA A 793 0.58 1.56 -15.42
CA ALA A 793 1.60 1.60 -16.47
C ALA A 793 1.00 1.97 -17.84
N TRP A 794 -0.19 1.48 -18.14
CA TRP A 794 -0.92 1.80 -19.35
C TRP A 794 -1.25 3.30 -19.42
N ILE A 795 -1.79 3.90 -18.35
CA ILE A 795 -2.06 5.35 -18.31
C ILE A 795 -0.75 6.14 -18.50
N VAL A 796 0.32 5.76 -17.79
CA VAL A 796 1.63 6.42 -17.91
C VAL A 796 2.17 6.35 -19.34
N TRP A 797 2.06 5.19 -19.99
CA TRP A 797 2.49 5.00 -21.37
C TRP A 797 1.70 5.88 -22.35
N VAL A 798 0.37 5.93 -22.20
CA VAL A 798 -0.48 6.79 -23.03
C VAL A 798 -0.08 8.26 -22.86
N LEU A 799 0.15 8.71 -21.62
CA LEU A 799 0.63 10.07 -21.35
C LEU A 799 2.03 10.32 -21.95
N ALA A 800 2.93 9.33 -21.91
CA ALA A 800 4.26 9.43 -22.52
C ALA A 800 4.18 9.57 -24.05
N VAL A 801 3.34 8.78 -24.72
CA VAL A 801 3.12 8.86 -26.18
C VAL A 801 2.49 10.20 -26.55
N ILE A 802 1.49 10.66 -25.81
CA ILE A 802 0.87 11.98 -26.01
C ILE A 802 1.93 13.09 -25.88
N THR A 803 2.75 13.04 -24.83
CA THR A 803 3.82 14.02 -24.59
C THR A 803 4.85 14.01 -25.71
N PHE A 804 5.23 12.83 -26.20
CA PHE A 804 6.13 12.68 -27.34
C PHE A 804 5.55 13.27 -28.64
N LEU A 805 4.28 12.98 -28.94
CA LEU A 805 3.60 13.51 -30.11
C LEU A 805 3.48 15.05 -30.07
N ILE A 806 3.16 15.61 -28.90
CA ILE A 806 3.14 17.05 -28.66
C ILE A 806 4.53 17.65 -28.87
N GLY A 807 5.58 17.02 -28.31
CA GLY A 807 6.96 17.44 -28.48
C GLY A 807 7.43 17.43 -29.93
N LEU A 808 7.05 16.40 -30.70
CA LEU A 808 7.30 16.31 -32.14
C LEU A 808 6.64 17.45 -32.92
N GLN A 809 5.38 17.75 -32.62
CA GLN A 809 4.65 18.82 -33.27
C GLN A 809 5.22 20.20 -32.90
N TYR A 810 5.61 20.39 -31.65
CA TYR A 810 6.31 21.60 -31.20
C TYR A 810 7.63 21.83 -31.92
N LEU A 811 8.42 20.77 -32.11
CA LEU A 811 9.70 20.86 -32.82
C LEU A 811 9.49 21.20 -34.30
N ARG A 812 8.46 20.62 -34.94
CA ARG A 812 8.07 20.92 -36.32
C ARG A 812 7.76 22.40 -36.50
N GLU A 813 6.88 22.93 -35.66
CA GLU A 813 6.46 24.33 -35.73
C GLU A 813 7.61 25.28 -35.32
N ALA A 814 8.50 24.86 -34.42
CA ALA A 814 9.71 25.62 -34.10
C ALA A 814 10.64 25.76 -35.30
N LEU A 815 10.81 24.71 -36.12
CA LEU A 815 11.61 24.74 -37.35
C LEU A 815 10.93 25.60 -38.43
N GLU A 816 9.61 25.47 -38.60
CA GLU A 816 8.83 26.29 -39.53
C GLU A 816 8.95 27.79 -39.18
N ARG A 817 8.85 28.15 -37.90
CA ARG A 817 9.11 29.51 -37.43
C ARG A 817 10.52 29.99 -37.77
N GLN A 818 11.55 29.17 -37.57
CA GLN A 818 12.92 29.54 -37.92
C GLN A 818 13.10 29.73 -39.43
N GLN A 819 12.45 28.93 -40.27
CA GLN A 819 12.47 29.09 -41.72
C GLN A 819 11.80 30.41 -42.14
N LEU A 820 10.66 30.77 -41.54
CA LEU A 820 10.01 32.05 -41.78
C LEU A 820 10.92 33.22 -41.40
N LEU A 821 11.64 33.14 -40.26
CA LEU A 821 12.59 34.17 -39.85
C LEU A 821 13.77 34.32 -40.81
N GLY A 822 14.29 33.19 -41.34
CA GLY A 822 15.36 33.18 -42.34
C GLY A 822 14.89 33.53 -43.76
N ALA A 823 13.59 33.71 -43.99
CA ALA A 823 13.02 34.16 -45.25
C ALA A 823 12.55 35.63 -45.22
N MET A 824 12.59 36.29 -44.06
CA MET A 824 12.29 37.71 -43.91
C MET A 824 13.43 38.57 -44.43
N GLU A 825 13.12 39.73 -45.01
CA GLU A 825 14.15 40.71 -45.37
C GLU A 825 14.89 41.21 -44.11
N GLU A 826 16.16 41.59 -44.28
CA GLU A 826 17.01 42.04 -43.17
C GLU A 826 16.42 43.25 -42.42
N SER A 827 15.73 44.14 -43.13
CA SER A 827 15.01 45.30 -42.60
C SER A 827 13.91 44.88 -41.59
N ASP A 828 13.16 43.84 -41.92
CA ASP A 828 12.10 43.28 -41.08
C ASP A 828 12.68 42.59 -39.84
N VAL A 829 13.79 41.85 -39.98
CA VAL A 829 14.47 41.20 -38.85
C VAL A 829 15.04 42.25 -37.88
N ARG A 830 15.60 43.36 -38.38
CA ARG A 830 16.03 44.51 -37.56
C ARG A 830 14.86 45.18 -36.84
N SER A 831 13.68 45.25 -37.48
CA SER A 831 12.46 45.79 -36.85
C SER A 831 12.00 44.93 -35.65
N LEU A 832 12.19 43.61 -35.71
CA LEU A 832 11.89 42.69 -34.61
C LEU A 832 12.86 42.88 -33.43
N LEU A 833 14.16 43.07 -33.69
CA LEU A 833 15.15 43.36 -32.66
C LEU A 833 14.85 44.69 -31.96
N THR A 834 14.56 45.75 -32.72
CA THR A 834 14.26 47.09 -32.17
C THR A 834 12.97 47.10 -31.35
N ARG A 835 11.89 46.44 -31.81
CA ARG A 835 10.67 46.24 -31.00
C ARG A 835 10.94 45.51 -29.70
N ARG A 836 11.82 44.51 -29.71
CA ARG A 836 12.16 43.73 -28.53
C ARG A 836 13.01 44.52 -27.53
N VAL A 837 13.99 45.29 -28.00
CA VAL A 837 14.80 46.19 -27.17
C VAL A 837 13.91 47.29 -26.55
N LYS A 838 13.01 47.88 -27.34
CA LYS A 838 12.05 48.89 -26.85
C LYS A 838 11.08 48.30 -25.81
N GLY A 839 10.60 47.08 -26.02
CA GLY A 839 9.75 46.34 -25.08
C GLY A 839 10.45 45.79 -23.84
N ALA A 840 11.78 45.59 -23.88
CA ALA A 840 12.59 45.26 -22.71
C ALA A 840 12.84 46.52 -21.86
N ARG A 841 13.19 47.64 -22.49
CA ARG A 841 13.35 48.94 -21.84
C ARG A 841 12.06 49.41 -21.16
N SER A 842 10.88 49.23 -21.80
CA SER A 842 9.61 49.59 -21.18
C SER A 842 9.25 48.71 -19.98
N ARG A 843 9.58 47.41 -20.01
CA ARG A 843 9.39 46.50 -18.87
C ARG A 843 10.29 46.83 -17.69
N ILE A 844 11.56 47.17 -17.95
CA ILE A 844 12.50 47.60 -16.91
C ILE A 844 12.05 48.94 -16.29
N ALA A 845 11.55 49.87 -17.11
CA ALA A 845 10.98 51.12 -16.61
C ALA A 845 9.70 50.90 -15.77
N LEU A 846 8.82 49.98 -16.19
CA LEU A 846 7.62 49.60 -15.43
C LEU A 846 7.94 48.87 -14.12
N SER A 847 8.94 47.98 -14.09
CA SER A 847 9.38 47.33 -12.86
C SER A 847 10.06 48.32 -11.90
N ALA A 848 10.88 49.24 -12.42
CA ALA A 848 11.48 50.31 -11.61
C ALA A 848 10.41 51.25 -11.02
N ALA A 849 9.36 51.56 -11.80
CA ALA A 849 8.22 52.35 -11.32
C ALA A 849 7.38 51.59 -10.27
N ALA A 850 7.18 50.28 -10.43
CA ALA A 850 6.46 49.45 -9.46
C ALA A 850 7.22 49.31 -8.12
N VAL A 851 8.54 49.16 -8.17
CA VAL A 851 9.40 49.14 -6.98
C VAL A 851 9.42 50.51 -6.30
N SER A 852 9.50 51.60 -7.07
CA SER A 852 9.40 52.96 -6.51
C SER A 852 8.05 53.21 -5.83
N ALA A 853 6.96 52.74 -6.42
CA ALA A 853 5.62 52.85 -5.84
C ALA A 853 5.45 51.99 -4.56
N SER A 854 6.08 50.81 -4.48
CA SER A 854 6.04 50.00 -3.25
C SER A 854 6.85 50.65 -2.14
N ILE A 855 8.00 51.24 -2.46
CA ILE A 855 8.83 52.01 -1.50
C ILE A 855 8.06 53.23 -1.01
N SER A 856 7.42 54.01 -1.88
CA SER A 856 6.59 55.14 -1.47
C SER A 856 5.39 54.72 -0.61
N SER A 857 4.77 53.57 -0.89
CA SER A 857 3.67 53.05 -0.06
C SER A 857 4.11 52.56 1.31
N ALA A 858 5.31 51.95 1.40
CA ALA A 858 5.91 51.53 2.66
C ALA A 858 6.33 52.74 3.51
N LEU A 859 6.86 53.78 2.86
CA LEU A 859 7.19 55.04 3.52
C LEU A 859 5.94 55.75 4.05
N ALA A 860 4.86 55.79 3.26
CA ALA A 860 3.57 56.37 3.67
C ALA A 860 2.92 55.57 4.81
N ALA A 861 3.06 54.25 4.82
CA ALA A 861 2.61 53.41 5.94
C ALA A 861 3.42 53.67 7.22
N SER A 862 4.74 53.89 7.11
CA SER A 862 5.58 54.24 8.26
C SER A 862 5.29 55.64 8.82
N LEU A 863 4.99 56.61 7.94
CA LEU A 863 4.60 57.97 8.33
C LEU A 863 3.21 57.98 9.00
N ALA A 864 2.25 57.21 8.49
CA ALA A 864 0.95 57.06 9.13
C ALA A 864 1.03 56.37 10.51
N GLN A 865 2.02 55.50 10.71
CA GLN A 865 2.29 54.87 12.00
C GLN A 865 2.96 55.83 13.00
N TYR A 866 3.84 56.72 12.51
CA TYR A 866 4.44 57.82 13.29
C TYR A 866 3.39 58.87 13.71
N ASP A 867 2.52 59.27 12.80
CA ASP A 867 1.43 60.22 13.09
C ASP A 867 0.39 59.63 14.07
N ALA A 868 0.18 58.30 14.04
CA ALA A 868 -0.71 57.62 14.98
C ALA A 868 -0.12 57.50 16.40
N GLU A 869 1.21 57.41 16.55
CA GLU A 869 1.90 57.42 17.85
C GLU A 869 1.98 58.82 18.46
N HIS A 870 1.90 59.90 17.68
CA HIS A 870 2.00 61.28 18.15
C HIS A 870 0.68 62.08 18.19
N ALA A 871 -0.44 61.49 17.79
CA ALA A 871 -1.77 62.12 17.88
C ALA A 871 -2.43 62.07 19.27
N SER A 872 -1.74 61.54 20.30
CA SER A 872 -2.30 61.37 21.66
C SER A 872 -1.80 62.36 22.72
N GLU A 873 -0.94 63.34 22.37
CA GLU A 873 -0.34 64.27 23.34
C GLU A 873 -0.78 65.74 23.28
N GLU A 874 -1.66 66.16 22.36
CA GLU A 874 -2.14 67.57 22.35
C GLU A 874 -3.64 67.67 22.10
N THR A 875 -4.44 67.78 23.17
CA THR A 875 -5.52 68.79 23.36
C THR A 875 -6.40 68.50 24.60
N GLU A 876 -5.82 68.65 25.80
CA GLU A 876 -6.55 69.10 27.00
C GLU A 876 -5.75 70.30 27.56
N ASP A 877 -6.16 71.53 27.20
CA ASP A 877 -6.53 72.58 28.15
C ASP A 877 -6.68 73.94 27.46
N GLU A 878 -7.92 74.41 27.47
CA GLU A 878 -8.25 75.83 27.43
C GLU A 878 -7.76 76.50 28.72
N ALA A 879 -7.13 77.68 28.62
CA ALA A 879 -7.61 78.89 29.32
C ALA A 879 -6.68 80.11 29.14
N SER A 880 -7.28 81.14 28.53
CA SER A 880 -7.41 82.48 29.12
C SER A 880 -6.20 83.41 29.25
N THR A 881 -6.30 84.49 28.48
CA THR A 881 -5.95 85.90 28.78
C THR A 881 -4.48 86.29 28.91
N GLY A 882 -4.05 87.15 27.99
CA GLY A 882 -2.71 87.72 27.95
C GLY A 882 -2.41 88.70 29.09
N SER A 883 -1.12 88.90 29.34
CA SER A 883 -0.41 90.06 28.78
C SER A 883 1.02 90.19 29.36
N VAL A 884 1.89 90.78 28.54
CA VAL A 884 3.08 91.59 28.87
C VAL A 884 4.47 90.91 29.02
N ASP A 885 5.26 91.18 27.98
CA ASP A 885 6.67 91.62 27.88
C ASP A 885 7.91 90.80 28.30
N THR A 886 8.83 90.81 27.32
CA THR A 886 10.29 91.00 27.36
C THR A 886 11.28 89.82 27.48
N ALA A 887 12.10 89.74 26.41
CA ALA A 887 13.57 89.57 26.39
C ALA A 887 14.21 88.17 26.49
N SER A 888 14.56 87.66 25.30
CA SER A 888 15.90 87.25 24.79
C SER A 888 16.88 86.36 25.59
N SER A 889 17.59 85.53 24.81
CA SER A 889 18.80 84.72 25.04
C SER A 889 18.54 83.30 25.57
N ALA A 890 19.26 82.25 25.17
CA ALA A 890 20.48 82.06 24.39
C ALA A 890 20.43 80.63 23.76
N GLN A 891 21.00 80.39 22.57
CA GLN A 891 22.34 79.79 22.38
C GLN A 891 22.40 78.35 22.95
N GLY A 892 22.66 77.27 22.22
CA GLY A 892 23.58 77.02 21.12
C GLY A 892 24.12 75.60 21.34
N LYS A 893 24.39 74.86 20.28
CA LYS A 893 25.03 73.54 20.34
C LYS A 893 26.29 73.61 19.50
N THR A 894 27.45 73.47 20.13
CA THR A 894 28.81 73.13 19.61
C THR A 894 29.75 73.31 20.79
N THR A 895 30.83 72.59 21.05
CA THR A 895 31.58 71.44 20.49
C THR A 895 32.60 71.12 21.62
N ASP A 896 33.67 70.38 21.29
CA ASP A 896 35.00 70.45 21.92
C ASP A 896 35.29 69.32 22.93
N GLU A 897 36.48 68.71 22.99
CA GLU A 897 37.66 68.65 22.12
C GLU A 897 38.60 67.59 22.77
N VAL A 898 39.34 66.89 21.92
CA VAL A 898 40.69 66.27 22.01
C VAL A 898 41.47 66.21 23.37
N ASP A 899 42.19 65.09 23.53
CA ASP A 899 43.51 64.86 24.22
C ASP A 899 43.61 64.57 25.74
N PRO A 900 44.76 64.05 26.26
CA PRO A 900 45.51 62.83 25.91
C PRO A 900 45.69 61.92 27.15
N GLY A 901 46.32 60.75 26.97
CA GLY A 901 46.59 59.81 28.06
C GLY A 901 47.60 60.30 29.12
N LEU A 902 47.64 59.59 30.25
CA LEU A 902 48.85 59.20 30.99
C LEU A 902 48.52 58.21 32.12
N VAL A 903 49.52 57.40 32.41
CA VAL A 903 49.57 56.19 33.26
C VAL A 903 49.66 56.52 34.75
N GLY A 904 49.16 55.62 35.61
CA GLY A 904 49.48 55.59 37.05
C GLY A 904 48.90 54.36 37.76
N GLU A 905 49.78 53.45 38.16
CA GLU A 905 49.60 52.19 38.91
C GLU A 905 49.15 52.35 40.38
N GLU A 906 48.50 51.32 40.94
CA GLU A 906 49.00 50.42 42.02
C GLU A 906 47.81 49.58 42.58
N ARG A 907 47.86 48.24 42.47
CA ARG A 907 48.20 47.24 43.54
C ARG A 907 47.14 47.09 44.65
N THR A 908 46.79 45.93 45.22
CA THR A 908 47.17 44.49 45.14
C THR A 908 46.25 43.72 46.11
N ALA A 909 46.28 42.37 46.02
CA ALA A 909 46.36 41.38 47.12
C ALA A 909 45.29 40.27 46.97
N GLU A 910 45.53 38.96 47.17
CA GLU A 910 46.71 38.09 47.38
C GLU A 910 46.17 36.64 47.52
N GLY A 911 46.93 35.59 47.14
CA GLY A 911 46.85 34.27 47.79
C GLY A 911 46.60 32.99 46.94
N ASN A 912 47.68 32.22 46.71
CA ASN A 912 47.91 30.75 46.60
C ASN A 912 46.95 29.80 45.82
N GLU A 913 47.36 28.90 44.91
CA GLU A 913 48.36 27.77 44.87
C GLU A 913 47.84 26.38 45.32
N THR A 914 48.32 25.34 44.58
CA THR A 914 48.28 23.85 44.74
C THR A 914 47.05 23.08 44.23
N ASP A 915 47.11 21.85 43.69
CA ASP A 915 48.07 21.02 42.93
C ASP A 915 47.34 19.66 42.64
N GLU A 916 47.80 18.88 41.63
CA GLU A 916 47.56 17.41 41.41
C GLU A 916 46.11 16.93 41.08
N ALA A 917 45.80 15.94 40.22
CA ALA A 917 46.53 14.99 39.39
C ALA A 917 45.58 14.35 38.34
N ASP A 918 46.11 13.91 37.20
CA ASP A 918 45.60 12.77 36.40
C ASP A 918 46.20 11.48 37.03
N PRO A 919 45.51 10.32 37.10
CA PRO A 919 45.41 9.44 35.94
C PRO A 919 44.08 8.68 35.80
N GLY A 920 43.70 8.42 34.55
CA GLY A 920 43.28 7.09 34.13
C GLY A 920 41.92 7.05 33.45
N LEU A 921 41.85 6.94 32.12
CA LEU A 921 42.28 5.84 31.23
C LEU A 921 41.09 4.95 30.83
N VAL A 922 41.01 4.77 29.51
CA VAL A 922 40.36 3.68 28.76
C VAL A 922 38.85 3.83 28.56
N ASP A 923 38.28 3.81 27.36
CA ASP A 923 38.74 4.01 25.99
C ASP A 923 37.41 4.20 25.23
N GLU A 924 37.21 5.37 24.63
CA GLU A 924 36.82 5.37 23.22
C GLU A 924 38.03 4.77 22.46
N PRO A 925 37.90 4.15 21.28
CA PRO A 925 37.39 4.99 20.19
C PRO A 925 36.81 4.29 18.95
N ASP A 926 36.22 5.16 18.13
CA ASP A 926 36.45 5.26 16.68
C ASP A 926 35.96 4.12 15.78
N ALA A 927 35.48 4.39 14.58
CA ALA A 927 35.32 5.61 13.79
C ALA A 927 34.41 5.17 12.61
N ALA A 928 33.59 6.05 12.03
CA ALA A 928 33.92 6.78 10.79
C ALA A 928 34.38 5.82 9.66
N GLU A 929 33.95 5.91 8.42
CA GLU A 929 33.38 6.99 7.65
C GLU A 929 33.05 6.37 6.27
N ASP A 930 32.49 7.19 5.36
CA ASP A 930 32.52 7.01 3.90
C ASP A 930 31.45 6.08 3.26
N GLU A 931 30.54 6.65 2.47
CA GLU A 931 30.61 6.80 0.98
C GLU A 931 30.56 5.41 0.31
N GLU A 932 29.80 5.08 -0.73
CA GLU A 932 29.37 5.81 -1.93
C GLU A 932 28.42 4.84 -2.69
N ASP A 933 27.53 5.39 -3.51
CA ASP A 933 27.08 4.89 -4.82
C ASP A 933 26.69 3.42 -5.14
N ALA A 934 25.57 3.34 -5.89
CA ALA A 934 25.24 2.44 -6.99
C ALA A 934 24.71 1.00 -6.73
N LYS A 935 23.38 0.82 -6.82
CA LYS A 935 22.70 0.21 -7.98
C LYS A 935 21.18 0.34 -7.94
#